data_AF-A0A4Q4UEK3-F1
#
_entry.id   AF-A0A4Q4UEK3-F1
#
_cell.length_a   1.000
_cell.length_b   1.000
_cell.length_c   1.000
_cell.angle_alpha   90.00
_cell.angle_beta   90.00
_cell.angle_gamma   90.00
#
_symmetry.space_group_name_H-M   'P 1'
#
loop_
_entity.id
_entity.type
_entity.pdbx_description
1 polymer ?
#
loop_
_entity_poly.entity_id
_entity_poly.type
_entity_poly.pdbx_seq_one_letter_code
_entity_poly.pdbx_strand_id
1 'polypeptide(L)'
;MWVSRLVPNAGLQEYYEVVKPPTSRGGTEMLPLDSQGSVRAAFEIPGVLSSLYYQPYTELWKPLPQDWMEVPFDANSLSSEYTGVVTAAGSKAGFSVGGRVYGMGRGHLGNYTRVPAAFAQKLRLSGDLVEVAIMPLVYMSAIYAFEHVANLEKGHTVLIQSATGNLGLAAIQLARAKGAEVFATAGTLEKARFLVEAIGILSHIFSSRNVSGLSRAVSMIWKDGFDVILGTSRGDMLYASLKALAPLGHLIDVGRMDVQDAKAIGLELFQKSASFSSFVLTLVLDNDPVIGGELMQTIDQYYRTGQIGPIRPFTPTDVSQLDQVLLGFPKGTHIGKLVVTFQNPGPLVKMMPAAPAARFEPEACYIITGGLSGLGRSIIRGMSDREAQHCVVLFRRGTGSPEAQTLVETLVTHDVTVQSVACDVSKREQAMRAIGEASQQRPVKGIVHAAVSYQDLSLDKRSIERWQEGLAAKVLGTINLHAATSSLPVDFFVMITSDEPVFASATDQLEPAFFNNELTKTGSQWIGQQQDPLSAANFVTCMDPAAMAARKREGAEAGISWVASPRWYSDRRVSLIMHAFDDAQRHADDADMVQNAADQGGKSVAARLRREFDEAIKAGPSEPAKTLALARGGIITAMAEMLFIEESGINPRKTVADHGVDSLIAAELRNWFHAALGFNITMLDLLDVHTSINALAAKIVDGATASSSRGAQGSPESTSSMVTNA
;
A
#
# COMPACT_ATOMS: atom_id res chain seq x y z
N MET A 1 47.99 17.90 -17.31
CA MET A 1 48.85 17.48 -16.18
C MET A 1 48.13 17.84 -14.89
N TRP A 2 48.16 16.95 -13.91
CA TRP A 2 47.64 17.05 -12.53
C TRP A 2 46.34 16.28 -12.23
N VAL A 3 46.54 15.09 -11.65
CA VAL A 3 45.64 14.35 -10.77
C VAL A 3 46.14 14.60 -9.34
N SER A 4 45.26 14.95 -8.39
CA SER A 4 45.10 14.26 -7.09
C SER A 4 44.49 15.14 -5.99
N ARG A 5 43.31 14.71 -5.51
CA ARG A 5 43.06 14.44 -4.08
C ARG A 5 42.26 13.15 -3.96
N LEU A 6 42.90 12.04 -4.30
CA LEU A 6 42.52 10.72 -3.82
C LEU A 6 43.76 10.17 -3.13
N VAL A 7 43.96 10.56 -1.88
CA VAL A 7 44.75 9.71 -0.98
C VAL A 7 43.80 8.59 -0.57
N PRO A 8 44.08 7.32 -0.93
CA PRO A 8 43.27 6.20 -0.48
C PRO A 8 43.33 6.18 1.05
N ASN A 9 42.21 6.48 1.69
CA ASN A 9 42.05 6.19 3.10
C ASN A 9 41.62 4.72 3.19
N ALA A 10 42.54 3.84 3.57
CA ALA A 10 42.27 2.40 3.67
C ALA A 10 41.06 2.08 4.57
N GLY A 11 40.80 2.90 5.60
CA GLY A 11 39.63 2.77 6.45
C GLY A 11 38.31 3.05 5.72
N LEU A 12 38.32 3.88 4.66
CA LEU A 12 37.14 4.18 3.84
C LEU A 12 36.83 3.06 2.83
N GLN A 13 37.85 2.29 2.42
CA GLN A 13 37.69 1.11 1.57
C GLN A 13 37.13 -0.08 2.37
N GLU A 14 37.61 -0.29 3.61
CA GLU A 14 36.97 -1.20 4.58
C GLU A 14 35.52 -0.77 4.86
N TYR A 15 35.26 0.53 5.00
CA TYR A 15 33.90 1.07 5.16
C TYR A 15 33.02 0.85 3.91
N TYR A 16 33.59 0.88 2.70
CA TYR A 16 32.88 0.65 1.45
C TYR A 16 32.56 -0.84 1.22
N GLU A 17 33.42 -1.75 1.70
CA GLU A 17 33.14 -3.18 1.74
C GLU A 17 32.02 -3.53 2.74
N VAL A 18 31.96 -2.81 3.87
CA VAL A 18 30.90 -2.94 4.89
C VAL A 18 29.55 -2.37 4.40
N VAL A 19 29.56 -1.39 3.49
CA VAL A 19 28.36 -0.63 3.04
C VAL A 19 27.94 -0.98 1.60
N LYS A 20 28.32 -2.16 1.08
CA LYS A 20 27.73 -2.65 -0.18
C LYS A 20 26.19 -2.63 -0.08
N PRO A 21 25.48 -1.99 -1.02
CA PRO A 21 24.04 -2.17 -1.13
C PRO A 21 23.80 -3.64 -1.39
N PRO A 22 22.89 -4.30 -0.65
CA PRO A 22 22.68 -5.71 -0.82
C PRO A 22 22.05 -5.96 -2.19
N THR A 23 22.86 -6.40 -3.13
CA THR A 23 22.43 -7.33 -4.16
C THR A 23 21.85 -8.53 -3.43
N SER A 24 20.53 -8.58 -3.24
CA SER A 24 19.76 -9.79 -2.89
C SER A 24 20.26 -10.65 -1.71
N ARG A 25 21.10 -10.11 -0.83
CA ARG A 25 21.62 -10.71 0.42
C ARG A 25 22.08 -9.64 1.41
N GLY A 26 21.16 -8.78 1.85
CA GLY A 26 21.39 -7.87 2.98
C GLY A 26 21.08 -8.63 4.23
N GLY A 27 22.11 -9.03 4.97
CA GLY A 27 21.98 -9.87 6.17
C GLY A 27 20.97 -9.24 7.13
N THR A 28 19.84 -9.91 7.30
CA THR A 28 19.03 -9.68 8.49
C THR A 28 19.90 -10.03 9.70
N GLU A 29 19.86 -9.18 10.70
CA GLU A 29 20.57 -9.42 11.95
C GLU A 29 19.57 -9.83 13.02
N MET A 30 20.01 -10.64 13.99
CA MET A 30 19.21 -10.92 15.17
C MET A 30 19.29 -9.72 16.10
N LEU A 31 18.24 -8.90 16.12
CA LEU A 31 18.16 -7.68 16.92
C LEU A 31 16.91 -7.73 17.81
N PRO A 32 16.94 -7.10 19.01
CA PRO A 32 15.75 -6.93 19.83
C PRO A 32 14.65 -6.20 19.05
N LEU A 33 13.41 -6.67 19.11
CA LEU A 33 12.28 -6.07 18.37
C LEU A 33 12.09 -4.57 18.65
N ASP A 34 12.41 -4.13 19.87
CA ASP A 34 12.34 -2.76 20.36
C ASP A 34 13.63 -1.95 20.12
N SER A 35 14.64 -2.52 19.47
CA SER A 35 15.91 -1.83 19.22
C SER A 35 15.82 -0.74 18.15
N GLN A 36 14.72 -0.69 17.42
CA GLN A 36 14.40 0.31 16.41
C GLN A 36 13.04 0.93 16.75
N GLY A 37 12.63 1.97 16.00
CA GLY A 37 11.30 2.57 16.15
C GLY A 37 10.17 1.60 15.76
N SER A 38 9.10 2.11 15.17
CA SER A 38 8.03 1.23 14.73
C SER A 38 8.52 0.29 13.62
N VAL A 39 8.31 -1.02 13.79
CA VAL A 39 8.69 -2.06 12.84
C VAL A 39 7.51 -2.96 12.50
N ARG A 40 7.62 -3.68 11.39
CA ARG A 40 6.64 -4.67 10.90
C ARG A 40 7.30 -5.92 10.37
N ALA A 41 6.58 -7.03 10.44
CA ALA A 41 6.93 -8.28 9.77
C ALA A 41 6.78 -8.18 8.25
N ALA A 42 7.74 -8.75 7.53
CA ALA A 42 7.80 -8.87 6.09
C ALA A 42 8.37 -10.24 5.70
N PHE A 43 8.21 -10.62 4.43
CA PHE A 43 8.79 -11.85 3.88
C PHE A 43 9.75 -11.48 2.76
N GLU A 44 10.97 -12.02 2.81
CA GLU A 44 11.98 -11.78 1.77
C GLU A 44 11.54 -12.45 0.46
N ILE A 45 10.91 -13.62 0.57
CA ILE A 45 10.38 -14.37 -0.56
C ILE A 45 8.88 -14.58 -0.34
N PRO A 46 8.00 -13.94 -1.13
CA PRO A 46 6.56 -14.15 -1.04
C PRO A 46 6.18 -15.63 -1.09
N GLY A 47 5.36 -16.09 -0.14
CA GLY A 47 4.93 -17.48 -0.02
C GLY A 47 5.88 -18.40 0.77
N VAL A 48 7.10 -17.97 1.10
CA VAL A 48 8.04 -18.75 1.92
C VAL A 48 8.02 -18.23 3.36
N LEU A 49 7.28 -18.93 4.23
CA LEU A 49 7.06 -18.48 5.62
C LEU A 49 8.35 -18.41 6.46
N SER A 50 9.38 -19.18 6.12
CA SER A 50 10.70 -19.14 6.76
C SER A 50 11.56 -17.93 6.38
N SER A 51 11.14 -17.16 5.37
CA SER A 51 11.80 -15.93 4.91
C SER A 51 11.34 -14.68 5.69
N LEU A 52 10.69 -14.89 6.84
CA LEU A 52 10.20 -13.83 7.71
C LEU A 52 11.34 -12.98 8.27
N TYR A 53 11.19 -11.66 8.19
CA TYR A 53 12.06 -10.67 8.81
C TYR A 53 11.27 -9.42 9.21
N TYR A 54 11.91 -8.51 9.96
CA TYR A 54 11.34 -7.25 10.42
C TYR A 54 11.99 -6.08 9.71
N GLN A 55 11.19 -5.07 9.39
CA GLN A 55 11.65 -3.83 8.77
C GLN A 55 10.94 -2.61 9.37
N PRO A 56 11.51 -1.39 9.25
CA PRO A 56 10.83 -0.16 9.67
C PRO A 56 9.42 -0.04 9.09
N TYR A 57 8.48 0.38 9.94
CA TYR A 57 7.09 0.56 9.59
C TYR A 57 6.81 2.05 9.29
N THR A 58 7.26 2.49 8.12
CA THR A 58 7.30 3.91 7.74
C THR A 58 5.92 4.55 7.59
N GLU A 59 4.87 3.76 7.34
CA GLU A 59 3.50 4.25 7.23
C GLU A 59 2.97 4.83 8.57
N LEU A 60 3.54 4.43 9.71
CA LEU A 60 3.24 5.02 11.01
C LEU A 60 3.87 6.40 11.22
N TRP A 61 4.73 6.88 10.32
CA TRP A 61 5.29 8.23 10.44
C TRP A 61 4.35 9.34 9.98
N LYS A 62 3.21 9.00 9.39
CA LYS A 62 2.15 9.97 9.05
C LYS A 62 1.49 10.52 10.33
N PRO A 63 0.91 11.73 10.32
CA PRO A 63 0.09 12.20 11.43
C PRO A 63 -1.06 11.24 11.77
N LEU A 64 -1.39 11.09 13.06
CA LEU A 64 -2.49 10.24 13.52
C LEU A 64 -3.85 10.93 13.25
N PRO A 65 -4.81 10.28 12.58
CA PRO A 65 -6.15 10.84 12.38
C PRO A 65 -6.89 11.09 13.71
N GLN A 66 -7.86 12.02 13.70
CA GLN A 66 -8.54 12.50 14.92
C GLN A 66 -9.32 11.41 15.67
N ASP A 67 -9.87 10.44 14.95
CA ASP A 67 -10.71 9.34 15.44
C ASP A 67 -9.92 8.02 15.60
N TRP A 68 -8.60 8.08 15.45
CA TRP A 68 -7.72 6.92 15.53
C TRP A 68 -6.90 6.93 16.81
N MET A 69 -6.40 5.76 17.16
CA MET A 69 -5.49 5.58 18.29
C MET A 69 -4.33 4.66 17.90
N GLU A 70 -3.19 4.88 18.55
CA GLU A 70 -1.99 4.06 18.42
C GLU A 70 -1.80 3.22 19.67
N VAL A 71 -1.43 1.97 19.47
CA VAL A 71 -1.26 0.96 20.51
C VAL A 71 0.00 0.17 20.15
N PRO A 72 0.91 -0.15 21.10
CA PRO A 72 1.93 -1.14 20.89
C PRO A 72 1.23 -2.47 20.65
N PHE A 73 1.54 -3.10 19.53
CA PHE A 73 0.64 -4.02 18.86
C PHE A 73 1.37 -5.12 18.14
N ASP A 74 0.62 -6.19 17.92
CA ASP A 74 0.88 -7.36 17.10
C ASP A 74 -0.23 -7.61 16.04
N ALA A 75 0.10 -7.92 14.77
CA ALA A 75 -0.68 -8.73 13.77
C ALA A 75 -0.65 -8.27 12.29
N ASN A 76 -0.03 -8.93 11.28
CA ASN A 76 -0.04 -8.67 9.81
C ASN A 76 -1.43 -8.83 9.20
N SER A 77 -1.62 -8.78 7.87
CA SER A 77 -2.87 -9.29 7.24
C SER A 77 -3.17 -10.79 7.58
N LEU A 78 -2.37 -11.40 8.47
CA LEU A 78 -2.44 -12.72 9.07
C LEU A 78 -3.17 -12.74 10.44
N SER A 79 -3.38 -11.60 11.09
CA SER A 79 -4.23 -11.47 12.28
C SER A 79 -4.96 -10.13 12.25
N SER A 80 -6.13 -10.08 12.88
CA SER A 80 -7.01 -8.90 12.79
C SER A 80 -7.45 -8.39 14.16
N GLU A 81 -6.80 -8.82 15.24
CA GLU A 81 -7.22 -8.51 16.61
C GLU A 81 -6.01 -8.34 17.52
N TYR A 82 -6.19 -7.59 18.60
CA TYR A 82 -5.08 -7.17 19.46
C TYR A 82 -5.49 -6.82 20.87
N THR A 83 -4.47 -6.71 21.71
CA THR A 83 -4.49 -6.01 23.00
C THR A 83 -3.25 -5.18 23.19
N GLY A 84 -3.36 -4.07 23.91
CA GLY A 84 -2.19 -3.28 24.28
C GLY A 84 -2.53 -2.06 25.12
N VAL A 85 -1.62 -1.08 25.12
CA VAL A 85 -1.71 0.15 25.91
C VAL A 85 -1.69 1.36 24.99
N VAL A 86 -2.65 2.28 25.04
CA VAL A 86 -2.67 3.45 24.15
C VAL A 86 -1.38 4.28 24.28
N THR A 87 -0.63 4.47 23.19
CA THR A 87 0.59 5.32 23.14
C THR A 87 0.30 6.70 22.58
N ALA A 88 -0.67 6.80 21.65
CA ALA A 88 -1.19 8.05 21.14
C ALA A 88 -2.69 7.93 20.87
N ALA A 89 -3.42 9.04 20.98
CA ALA A 89 -4.85 9.09 20.71
C ALA A 89 -5.19 10.39 19.98
N GLY A 90 -5.97 10.28 18.91
CA GLY A 90 -6.55 11.44 18.25
C GLY A 90 -7.55 12.16 19.16
N SER A 91 -7.81 13.44 18.88
CA SER A 91 -8.65 14.30 19.72
C SER A 91 -10.10 13.83 19.89
N LYS A 92 -10.59 12.97 18.99
CA LYS A 92 -11.95 12.39 19.01
C LYS A 92 -11.97 10.89 19.32
N ALA A 93 -10.82 10.29 19.64
CA ALA A 93 -10.74 8.84 19.86
C ALA A 93 -11.50 8.37 21.12
N GLY A 94 -11.67 9.22 22.14
CA GLY A 94 -12.32 8.81 23.40
C GLY A 94 -11.46 7.90 24.30
N PHE A 95 -10.18 7.77 23.96
CA PHE A 95 -9.15 7.05 24.72
C PHE A 95 -8.06 8.00 25.23
N SER A 96 -7.36 7.57 26.27
CA SER A 96 -6.26 8.32 26.88
C SER A 96 -5.00 7.47 26.85
N VAL A 97 -3.85 8.11 26.62
CA VAL A 97 -2.52 7.49 26.67
C VAL A 97 -2.34 6.77 28.02
N GLY A 98 -1.79 5.55 27.98
CA GLY A 98 -1.65 4.66 29.13
C GLY A 98 -2.88 3.76 29.39
N GLY A 99 -3.99 3.97 28.70
CA GLY A 99 -5.19 3.12 28.82
C GLY A 99 -4.97 1.73 28.20
N ARG A 100 -5.37 0.66 28.91
CA ARG A 100 -5.35 -0.70 28.35
C ARG A 100 -6.57 -0.93 27.48
N VAL A 101 -6.36 -1.53 26.31
CA VAL A 101 -7.41 -1.78 25.33
C VAL A 101 -7.27 -3.15 24.67
N TYR A 102 -8.39 -3.64 24.15
CA TYR A 102 -8.44 -4.79 23.25
C TYR A 102 -9.39 -4.47 22.10
N GLY A 103 -9.18 -5.09 20.94
CA GLY A 103 -9.97 -4.71 19.78
C GLY A 103 -9.65 -5.46 18.50
N MET A 104 -10.32 -5.01 17.44
CA MET A 104 -10.12 -5.46 16.08
C MET A 104 -9.28 -4.41 15.34
N GLY A 105 -8.27 -4.86 14.61
CA GLY A 105 -7.36 -4.00 13.87
C GLY A 105 -6.55 -4.81 12.89
N ARG A 106 -6.38 -4.28 11.68
CA ARG A 106 -5.28 -4.74 10.83
C ARG A 106 -4.00 -4.28 11.52
N GLY A 107 -2.96 -5.07 11.51
CA GLY A 107 -1.65 -4.43 11.57
C GLY A 107 -0.62 -5.24 10.85
N HIS A 108 0.57 -5.37 11.43
CA HIS A 108 1.75 -5.91 10.74
C HIS A 108 2.66 -6.88 11.52
N LEU A 109 2.20 -7.55 12.59
CA LEU A 109 3.02 -8.40 13.51
C LEU A 109 4.26 -7.60 13.92
N GLY A 110 4.04 -6.30 14.18
CA GLY A 110 5.07 -5.32 14.49
C GLY A 110 5.18 -5.09 15.98
N ASN A 111 5.71 -3.95 16.40
CA ASN A 111 5.65 -3.48 17.79
C ASN A 111 4.59 -2.38 18.02
N TYR A 112 4.00 -1.79 16.96
CA TYR A 112 2.94 -0.78 17.02
C TYR A 112 1.91 -0.94 15.91
N THR A 113 0.68 -0.45 16.15
CA THR A 113 -0.37 -0.28 15.15
C THR A 113 -1.18 0.96 15.41
N ARG A 114 -1.96 1.33 14.39
CA ARG A 114 -3.02 2.32 14.49
C ARG A 114 -4.34 1.72 14.05
N VAL A 115 -5.38 2.02 14.81
CA VAL A 115 -6.73 1.48 14.61
C VAL A 115 -7.78 2.57 14.80
N PRO A 116 -8.91 2.48 14.08
CA PRO A 116 -10.09 3.28 14.40
C PRO A 116 -10.51 3.04 15.84
N ALA A 117 -10.74 4.11 16.60
CA ALA A 117 -11.09 4.00 18.01
C ALA A 117 -12.41 3.24 18.26
N ALA A 118 -13.32 3.26 17.28
CA ALA A 118 -14.57 2.51 17.31
C ALA A 118 -14.36 0.98 17.44
N PHE A 119 -13.23 0.46 16.95
CA PHE A 119 -12.92 -0.97 16.99
C PHE A 119 -12.16 -1.40 18.24
N ALA A 120 -12.06 -0.51 19.25
CA ALA A 120 -11.37 -0.75 20.50
C ALA A 120 -12.33 -0.70 21.69
N GLN A 121 -12.03 -1.48 22.73
CA GLN A 121 -12.74 -1.49 24.01
C GLN A 121 -11.74 -1.36 25.16
N LYS A 122 -12.15 -0.66 26.23
CA LYS A 122 -11.31 -0.46 27.42
C LYS A 122 -11.23 -1.75 28.24
N LEU A 123 -10.02 -2.19 28.54
CA LEU A 123 -9.79 -3.35 29.41
C LEU A 123 -9.82 -2.93 30.89
N ARG A 124 -10.57 -3.65 31.73
CA ARG A 124 -10.54 -3.47 33.19
C ARG A 124 -9.31 -4.14 33.82
N LEU A 125 -8.83 -3.61 34.94
CA LEU A 125 -7.55 -3.95 35.59
C LEU A 125 -7.32 -5.44 35.91
N SER A 126 -8.36 -6.27 35.96
CA SER A 126 -8.29 -7.68 36.35
C SER A 126 -8.25 -8.69 35.19
N GLY A 127 -8.34 -8.24 33.93
CA GLY A 127 -8.34 -9.14 32.77
C GLY A 127 -6.93 -9.51 32.30
N ASP A 128 -6.70 -10.78 31.96
CA ASP A 128 -5.51 -11.21 31.23
C ASP A 128 -5.57 -10.71 29.78
N LEU A 129 -4.55 -9.95 29.36
CA LEU A 129 -4.42 -9.41 28.01
C LEU A 129 -4.48 -10.52 26.96
N VAL A 130 -3.81 -11.65 27.18
CA VAL A 130 -3.78 -12.74 26.18
C VAL A 130 -5.17 -13.32 25.97
N GLU A 131 -5.96 -13.42 27.04
CA GLU A 131 -7.30 -14.01 27.00
C GLU A 131 -8.33 -13.12 26.33
N VAL A 132 -8.23 -11.80 26.47
CA VAL A 132 -9.11 -10.87 25.76
C VAL A 132 -8.66 -10.61 24.32
N ALA A 133 -7.37 -10.79 24.00
CA ALA A 133 -6.84 -10.64 22.64
C ALA A 133 -7.48 -11.64 21.65
N ILE A 134 -7.90 -12.80 22.15
CA ILE A 134 -8.45 -13.88 21.32
C ILE A 134 -9.95 -13.81 21.08
N MET A 135 -10.63 -12.78 21.57
CA MET A 135 -12.09 -12.66 21.52
C MET A 135 -12.61 -11.89 20.29
N PRO A 136 -12.07 -10.72 19.90
CA PRO A 136 -12.71 -9.82 18.93
C PRO A 136 -13.11 -10.49 17.62
N LEU A 137 -12.16 -11.03 16.86
CA LEU A 137 -12.42 -11.53 15.51
C LEU A 137 -13.51 -12.60 15.48
N VAL A 138 -13.41 -13.56 16.40
CA VAL A 138 -14.26 -14.75 16.41
C VAL A 138 -15.65 -14.46 16.97
N TYR A 139 -15.76 -13.60 17.99
CA TYR A 139 -17.06 -13.21 18.52
C TYR A 139 -17.76 -12.20 17.61
N MET A 140 -17.06 -11.26 16.98
CA MET A 140 -17.67 -10.37 15.99
C MET A 140 -18.25 -11.21 14.85
N SER A 141 -17.52 -12.21 14.37
CA SER A 141 -17.99 -13.14 13.34
C SER A 141 -19.21 -13.95 13.79
N ALA A 142 -19.19 -14.50 15.01
CA ALA A 142 -20.30 -15.30 15.54
C ALA A 142 -21.55 -14.45 15.83
N ILE A 143 -21.39 -13.24 16.37
CA ILE A 143 -22.48 -12.29 16.62
C ILE A 143 -23.08 -11.84 15.29
N TYR A 144 -22.25 -11.46 14.31
CA TYR A 144 -22.75 -11.10 12.99
C TYR A 144 -23.53 -12.25 12.35
N ALA A 145 -22.99 -13.47 12.38
CA ALA A 145 -23.67 -14.65 11.85
C ALA A 145 -25.00 -14.93 12.55
N PHE A 146 -25.01 -14.96 13.89
CA PHE A 146 -26.20 -15.37 14.63
C PHE A 146 -27.22 -14.26 14.83
N GLU A 147 -26.82 -13.00 15.00
CA GLU A 147 -27.75 -11.91 15.31
C GLU A 147 -28.16 -11.12 14.07
N HIS A 148 -27.25 -10.90 13.12
CA HIS A 148 -27.52 -10.07 11.95
C HIS A 148 -27.95 -10.89 10.72
N VAL A 149 -27.46 -12.13 10.58
CA VAL A 149 -27.75 -12.97 9.40
C VAL A 149 -28.87 -13.99 9.68
N ALA A 150 -28.77 -14.76 10.77
CA ALA A 150 -29.72 -15.84 11.06
C ALA A 150 -30.81 -15.49 12.08
N ASN A 151 -30.69 -14.38 12.82
CA ASN A 151 -31.55 -14.05 13.96
C ASN A 151 -31.81 -15.26 14.88
N LEU A 152 -30.74 -15.78 15.49
CA LEU A 152 -30.76 -16.99 16.30
C LEU A 152 -31.55 -16.80 17.59
N GLU A 153 -32.58 -17.63 17.78
CA GLU A 153 -33.47 -17.60 18.93
C GLU A 153 -33.28 -18.83 19.83
N LYS A 154 -33.83 -18.73 21.05
CA LYS A 154 -33.85 -19.82 22.01
C LYS A 154 -34.62 -21.02 21.46
N GLY A 155 -34.04 -22.20 21.56
CA GLY A 155 -34.63 -23.46 21.06
C GLY A 155 -34.37 -23.74 19.58
N HIS A 156 -33.70 -22.84 18.85
CA HIS A 156 -33.20 -23.17 17.50
C HIS A 156 -32.11 -24.25 17.58
N THR A 157 -32.09 -25.11 16.57
CA THR A 157 -31.05 -26.12 16.36
C THR A 157 -29.94 -25.56 15.48
N VAL A 158 -28.70 -25.61 15.97
CA VAL A 158 -27.54 -25.01 15.30
C VAL A 158 -26.48 -26.07 15.04
N LEU A 159 -26.11 -26.28 13.78
CA LEU A 159 -24.94 -27.06 13.42
C LEU A 159 -23.71 -26.17 13.25
N ILE A 160 -22.70 -26.40 14.07
CA ILE A 160 -21.41 -25.70 14.00
C ILE A 160 -20.39 -26.64 13.36
N GLN A 161 -19.98 -26.31 12.14
CA GLN A 161 -18.96 -27.09 11.43
C GLN A 161 -17.55 -26.67 11.86
N SER A 162 -16.59 -27.59 11.76
CA SER A 162 -15.21 -27.35 12.21
C SER A 162 -15.17 -26.81 13.66
N ALA A 163 -16.00 -27.39 14.53
CA ALA A 163 -16.35 -26.87 15.85
C ALA A 163 -15.17 -26.65 16.82
N THR A 164 -14.03 -27.29 16.55
CA THR A 164 -12.79 -27.17 17.32
C THR A 164 -11.87 -26.03 16.86
N GLY A 165 -12.22 -25.36 15.77
CA GLY A 165 -11.55 -24.14 15.31
C GLY A 165 -12.00 -22.91 16.09
N ASN A 166 -11.30 -21.80 15.89
CA ASN A 166 -11.45 -20.56 16.67
C ASN A 166 -12.89 -20.02 16.64
N LEU A 167 -13.47 -19.92 15.45
CA LEU A 167 -14.85 -19.49 15.26
C LEU A 167 -15.84 -20.49 15.85
N GLY A 168 -15.59 -21.79 15.66
CA GLY A 168 -16.48 -22.85 16.15
C GLY A 168 -16.65 -22.82 17.67
N LEU A 169 -15.55 -22.65 18.41
CA LEU A 169 -15.59 -22.55 19.87
C LEU A 169 -16.31 -21.29 20.36
N ALA A 170 -16.12 -20.15 19.69
CA ALA A 170 -16.85 -18.91 20.00
C ALA A 170 -18.35 -19.05 19.71
N ALA A 171 -18.69 -19.65 18.57
CA ALA A 171 -20.06 -19.91 18.16
C ALA A 171 -20.77 -20.87 19.12
N ILE A 172 -20.11 -21.92 19.63
CA ILE A 172 -20.71 -22.82 20.63
C ILE A 172 -21.08 -22.06 21.90
N GLN A 173 -20.17 -21.22 22.41
CA GLN A 173 -20.44 -20.43 23.61
C GLN A 173 -21.62 -19.47 23.40
N LEU A 174 -21.62 -18.74 22.28
CA LEU A 174 -22.68 -17.77 21.98
C LEU A 174 -24.04 -18.45 21.74
N ALA A 175 -24.07 -19.54 20.99
CA ALA A 175 -25.31 -20.29 20.74
C ALA A 175 -25.91 -20.84 22.04
N ARG A 176 -25.07 -21.37 22.95
CA ARG A 176 -25.51 -21.82 24.29
C ARG A 176 -26.02 -20.66 25.14
N ALA A 177 -25.34 -19.52 25.13
CA ALA A 177 -25.78 -18.33 25.86
C ALA A 177 -27.17 -17.84 25.39
N LYS A 178 -27.48 -18.02 24.10
CA LYS A 178 -28.80 -17.75 23.51
C LYS A 178 -29.84 -18.86 23.73
N GLY A 179 -29.44 -19.99 24.33
CA GLY A 179 -30.32 -21.13 24.58
C GLY A 179 -30.67 -21.94 23.32
N ALA A 180 -29.82 -21.91 22.31
CA ALA A 180 -29.93 -22.77 21.13
C ALA A 180 -29.36 -24.18 21.42
N GLU A 181 -29.88 -25.19 20.74
CA GLU A 181 -29.40 -26.57 20.80
C GLU A 181 -28.23 -26.76 19.83
N VAL A 182 -27.05 -27.11 20.36
CA VAL A 182 -25.80 -27.11 19.58
C VAL A 182 -25.42 -28.51 19.12
N PHE A 183 -25.24 -28.64 17.81
CA PHE A 183 -24.66 -29.77 17.12
C PHE A 183 -23.30 -29.36 16.53
N ALA A 184 -22.36 -30.29 16.46
CA ALA A 184 -20.97 -30.00 16.09
C ALA A 184 -20.40 -31.01 15.11
N THR A 185 -19.49 -30.56 14.23
CA THR A 185 -18.65 -31.48 13.45
C THR A 185 -17.18 -31.39 13.83
N ALA A 186 -16.49 -32.54 13.81
CA ALA A 186 -15.07 -32.66 14.11
C ALA A 186 -14.36 -33.52 13.06
N GLY A 187 -13.12 -33.13 12.71
CA GLY A 187 -12.35 -33.80 11.66
C GLY A 187 -11.53 -35.01 12.10
N THR A 188 -11.31 -35.19 13.41
CA THR A 188 -10.54 -36.30 14.00
C THR A 188 -11.19 -36.77 15.29
N LEU A 189 -10.86 -38.00 15.71
CA LEU A 189 -11.36 -38.56 16.98
C LEU A 189 -10.87 -37.74 18.18
N GLU A 190 -9.63 -37.24 18.15
CA GLU A 190 -9.08 -36.35 19.18
C GLU A 190 -9.89 -35.05 19.31
N LYS A 191 -10.24 -34.42 18.18
CA LYS A 191 -11.10 -33.22 18.16
C LYS A 191 -12.52 -33.53 18.68
N ALA A 192 -13.07 -34.70 18.35
CA ALA A 192 -14.35 -35.13 18.88
C ALA A 192 -14.31 -35.36 20.40
N ARG A 193 -13.27 -36.04 20.90
CA ARG A 193 -13.06 -36.24 22.34
C ARG A 193 -12.94 -34.92 23.09
N PHE A 194 -12.20 -33.95 22.54
CA PHE A 194 -12.11 -32.61 23.11
C PHE A 194 -13.50 -31.94 23.26
N LEU A 195 -14.37 -32.04 22.24
CA LEU A 195 -15.72 -31.49 22.32
C LEU A 195 -16.59 -32.17 23.41
N VAL A 196 -16.38 -33.45 23.66
CA VAL A 196 -17.06 -34.19 24.74
C VAL A 196 -16.49 -33.79 26.11
N GLU A 197 -15.18 -33.97 26.29
CA GLU A 197 -14.50 -33.91 27.59
C GLU A 197 -14.34 -32.46 28.09
N ALA A 198 -13.97 -31.52 27.20
CA ALA A 198 -13.68 -30.14 27.58
C ALA A 198 -14.86 -29.18 27.34
N ILE A 199 -15.64 -29.41 26.28
CA ILE A 199 -16.77 -28.52 25.91
C ILE A 199 -18.12 -29.07 26.39
N GLY A 200 -18.24 -30.37 26.70
CA GLY A 200 -19.46 -30.98 27.21
C GLY A 200 -20.56 -31.21 26.17
N ILE A 201 -20.22 -31.46 24.90
CA ILE A 201 -21.18 -31.89 23.87
C ILE A 201 -21.20 -33.43 23.84
N LEU A 202 -22.23 -34.06 24.40
CA LEU A 202 -22.23 -35.51 24.65
C LEU A 202 -22.74 -36.37 23.47
N SER A 203 -23.83 -35.96 22.81
CA SER A 203 -24.56 -36.79 21.81
C SER A 203 -24.63 -36.19 20.41
N HIS A 204 -24.12 -34.98 20.20
CA HIS A 204 -24.35 -34.19 18.99
C HIS A 204 -23.07 -33.91 18.17
N ILE A 205 -22.13 -34.85 18.15
CA ILE A 205 -20.85 -34.70 17.41
C ILE A 205 -20.79 -35.66 16.21
N PHE A 206 -20.49 -35.10 15.03
CA PHE A 206 -20.41 -35.85 13.77
C PHE A 206 -19.07 -35.65 13.07
N SER A 207 -18.71 -36.56 12.17
CA SER A 207 -17.49 -36.41 11.36
C SER A 207 -17.64 -35.30 10.33
N SER A 208 -16.69 -34.37 10.29
CA SER A 208 -16.65 -33.32 9.25
C SER A 208 -16.12 -33.83 7.90
N ARG A 209 -15.71 -35.10 7.80
CA ARG A 209 -15.14 -35.71 6.59
C ARG A 209 -16.07 -36.70 5.90
N ASN A 210 -17.24 -36.98 6.47
CA ASN A 210 -18.19 -37.95 5.94
C ASN A 210 -19.61 -37.39 5.97
N VAL A 211 -20.24 -37.35 4.80
CA VAL A 211 -21.62 -36.87 4.60
C VAL A 211 -22.64 -37.70 5.39
N SER A 212 -22.39 -39.00 5.62
CA SER A 212 -23.33 -39.87 6.34
C SER A 212 -23.59 -39.45 7.78
N GLY A 213 -22.62 -38.78 8.41
CA GLY A 213 -22.78 -38.22 9.74
C GLY A 213 -23.86 -37.15 9.80
N LEU A 214 -24.00 -36.37 8.73
CA LEU A 214 -24.97 -35.27 8.66
C LEU A 214 -26.41 -35.80 8.53
N SER A 215 -26.65 -36.82 7.69
CA SER A 215 -27.97 -37.46 7.58
C SER A 215 -28.44 -38.03 8.92
N ARG A 216 -27.53 -38.63 9.69
CA ARG A 216 -27.83 -39.13 11.04
C ARG A 216 -28.13 -38.01 12.03
N ALA A 217 -27.50 -36.85 11.87
CA ALA A 217 -27.78 -35.68 12.71
C ALA A 217 -29.19 -35.14 12.46
N VAL A 218 -29.57 -35.03 11.19
CA VAL A 218 -30.93 -34.60 10.77
C VAL A 218 -32.00 -35.53 11.34
N SER A 219 -31.79 -36.86 11.31
CA SER A 219 -32.77 -37.82 11.84
C SER A 219 -32.98 -37.74 13.36
N MET A 220 -32.11 -37.04 14.10
CA MET A 220 -32.27 -36.79 15.53
C MET A 220 -33.10 -35.53 15.83
N ILE A 221 -33.42 -34.73 14.82
CA ILE A 221 -34.08 -33.44 14.98
C ILE A 221 -35.55 -33.55 14.57
N TRP A 222 -36.45 -33.13 15.45
CA TRP A 222 -37.91 -33.20 15.24
C TRP A 222 -38.38 -32.48 13.97
N LYS A 223 -37.70 -31.39 13.58
CA LYS A 223 -38.03 -30.55 12.40
C LYS A 223 -37.43 -31.05 11.07
N ASP A 224 -36.80 -32.23 11.06
CA ASP A 224 -36.14 -32.78 9.85
C ASP A 224 -35.08 -31.83 9.25
N GLY A 225 -34.34 -31.12 10.12
CA GLY A 225 -33.22 -30.27 9.71
C GLY A 225 -32.80 -29.25 10.76
N PHE A 226 -31.73 -28.51 10.47
CA PHE A 226 -31.19 -27.44 11.30
C PHE A 226 -31.81 -26.08 10.98
N ASP A 227 -32.13 -25.31 12.02
CA ASP A 227 -32.56 -23.91 11.86
C ASP A 227 -31.38 -23.04 11.39
N VAL A 228 -30.16 -23.31 11.89
CA VAL A 228 -28.94 -22.60 11.47
C VAL A 228 -27.77 -23.59 11.26
N ILE A 229 -27.04 -23.43 10.16
CA ILE A 229 -25.77 -24.12 9.93
C ILE A 229 -24.67 -23.07 9.73
N LEU A 230 -23.64 -23.08 10.58
CA LEU A 230 -22.47 -22.21 10.48
C LEU A 230 -21.26 -23.05 10.06
N GLY A 231 -20.61 -22.69 8.95
CA GLY A 231 -19.45 -23.44 8.49
C GLY A 231 -18.66 -22.83 7.36
N THR A 232 -17.73 -23.64 6.84
CA THR A 232 -16.82 -23.32 5.71
C THR A 232 -16.72 -24.52 4.77
N SER A 233 -17.83 -25.24 4.59
CA SER A 233 -17.84 -26.52 3.88
C SER A 233 -17.68 -26.36 2.38
N ARG A 234 -16.95 -27.29 1.74
CA ARG A 234 -16.72 -27.33 0.30
C ARG A 234 -17.43 -28.51 -0.37
N GLY A 235 -17.68 -28.37 -1.67
CA GLY A 235 -18.13 -29.46 -2.55
C GLY A 235 -19.35 -30.22 -2.01
N ASP A 236 -19.25 -31.56 -1.96
CA ASP A 236 -20.34 -32.44 -1.54
C ASP A 236 -20.85 -32.13 -0.11
N MET A 237 -19.97 -31.67 0.79
CA MET A 237 -20.36 -31.32 2.15
C MET A 237 -21.23 -30.05 2.18
N LEU A 238 -20.97 -29.08 1.29
CA LEU A 238 -21.82 -27.89 1.16
C LEU A 238 -23.23 -28.30 0.69
N TYR A 239 -23.31 -29.16 -0.32
CA TYR A 239 -24.59 -29.64 -0.84
C TYR A 239 -25.34 -30.50 0.20
N ALA A 240 -24.63 -31.34 0.95
CA ALA A 240 -25.23 -32.07 2.07
C ALA A 240 -25.74 -31.13 3.17
N SER A 241 -25.01 -30.05 3.46
CA SER A 241 -25.42 -29.02 4.43
C SER A 241 -26.71 -28.32 4.01
N LEU A 242 -26.85 -27.98 2.72
CA LEU A 242 -28.09 -27.42 2.17
C LEU A 242 -29.28 -28.36 2.36
N LYS A 243 -29.10 -29.67 2.16
CA LYS A 243 -30.17 -30.67 2.38
C LYS A 243 -30.56 -30.79 3.85
N ALA A 244 -29.59 -30.61 4.74
CA ALA A 244 -29.78 -30.70 6.18
C ALA A 244 -30.46 -29.49 6.82
N LEU A 245 -30.81 -28.44 6.06
CA LEU A 245 -31.57 -27.30 6.57
C LEU A 245 -33.03 -27.68 6.83
N ALA A 246 -33.57 -27.18 7.94
CA ALA A 246 -35.01 -27.15 8.19
C ALA A 246 -35.70 -26.17 7.22
N PRO A 247 -37.04 -26.24 7.06
CA PRO A 247 -37.80 -25.14 6.49
C PRO A 247 -37.47 -23.81 7.20
N LEU A 248 -37.29 -22.74 6.43
CA LEU A 248 -36.85 -21.41 6.91
C LEU A 248 -35.43 -21.37 7.49
N GLY A 249 -34.64 -22.44 7.31
CA GLY A 249 -33.29 -22.51 7.86
C GLY A 249 -32.28 -21.59 7.16
N HIS A 250 -31.19 -21.28 7.87
CA HIS A 250 -30.10 -20.43 7.39
C HIS A 250 -28.79 -21.20 7.30
N LEU A 251 -28.19 -21.30 6.10
CA LEU A 251 -26.81 -21.74 5.93
C LEU A 251 -25.89 -20.54 5.79
N ILE A 252 -24.93 -20.42 6.70
CA ILE A 252 -23.96 -19.33 6.76
C ILE A 252 -22.56 -19.87 6.47
N ASP A 253 -21.97 -19.36 5.40
CA ASP A 253 -20.58 -19.61 5.02
C ASP A 253 -19.67 -18.45 5.47
N VAL A 254 -18.58 -18.77 6.16
CA VAL A 254 -17.61 -17.79 6.68
C VAL A 254 -16.23 -18.05 6.11
N GLY A 255 -15.91 -17.45 4.96
CA GLY A 255 -14.55 -17.51 4.39
C GLY A 255 -14.52 -17.48 2.87
N ARG A 256 -13.74 -16.57 2.30
CA ARG A 256 -13.76 -16.21 0.88
C ARG A 256 -13.19 -17.25 -0.11
N MET A 257 -12.66 -18.38 0.35
CA MET A 257 -11.90 -19.26 -0.54
C MET A 257 -12.76 -20.18 -1.41
N ASP A 258 -14.03 -20.43 -1.04
CA ASP A 258 -14.69 -21.68 -1.45
C ASP A 258 -15.98 -21.51 -2.24
N VAL A 259 -16.62 -20.33 -2.13
CA VAL A 259 -17.77 -19.96 -2.98
C VAL A 259 -17.33 -19.72 -4.44
N GLN A 260 -16.04 -19.47 -4.68
CA GLN A 260 -15.50 -19.23 -6.02
C GLN A 260 -15.35 -20.52 -6.85
N ASP A 261 -15.21 -21.68 -6.20
CA ASP A 261 -15.01 -22.97 -6.89
C ASP A 261 -16.33 -23.71 -7.18
N ALA A 262 -17.42 -23.38 -6.48
CA ALA A 262 -18.72 -24.01 -6.67
C ALA A 262 -19.46 -23.41 -7.88
N LYS A 263 -19.53 -24.15 -9.00
CA LYS A 263 -20.17 -23.69 -10.24
C LYS A 263 -21.71 -23.63 -10.20
N ALA A 264 -22.36 -24.24 -9.20
CA ALA A 264 -23.82 -24.23 -9.06
C ALA A 264 -24.27 -24.46 -7.61
N ILE A 265 -25.27 -23.69 -7.16
CA ILE A 265 -26.04 -23.94 -5.92
C ILE A 265 -27.42 -24.46 -6.35
N GLY A 266 -27.87 -25.57 -5.79
CA GLY A 266 -29.16 -26.16 -6.13
C GLY A 266 -30.34 -25.30 -5.65
N LEU A 267 -31.30 -25.00 -6.55
CA LEU A 267 -32.50 -24.21 -6.23
C LEU A 267 -33.46 -24.90 -5.25
N GLU A 268 -33.22 -26.16 -4.92
CA GLU A 268 -33.96 -26.96 -3.94
C GLU A 268 -34.06 -26.26 -2.57
N LEU A 269 -33.07 -25.41 -2.22
CA LEU A 269 -33.10 -24.63 -0.97
C LEU A 269 -34.32 -23.70 -0.89
N PHE A 270 -34.77 -23.16 -2.03
CA PHE A 270 -35.89 -22.22 -2.07
C PHE A 270 -37.25 -22.92 -1.88
N GLN A 271 -37.32 -24.24 -2.11
CA GLN A 271 -38.53 -25.02 -1.78
C GLN A 271 -38.77 -25.09 -0.28
N LYS A 272 -37.71 -24.99 0.53
CA LYS A 272 -37.78 -24.93 2.00
C LYS A 272 -37.95 -23.49 2.52
N SER A 273 -38.04 -22.49 1.65
CA SER A 273 -37.89 -21.06 2.02
C SER A 273 -36.64 -20.79 2.87
N ALA A 274 -35.60 -21.60 2.67
CA ALA A 274 -34.33 -21.47 3.36
C ALA A 274 -33.48 -20.37 2.72
N SER A 275 -32.44 -19.93 3.43
CA SER A 275 -31.50 -18.92 2.93
C SER A 275 -30.05 -19.42 2.99
N PHE A 276 -29.25 -18.92 2.06
CA PHE A 276 -27.80 -19.10 2.04
C PHE A 276 -27.15 -17.72 2.07
N SER A 277 -26.21 -17.52 2.99
CA SER A 277 -25.45 -16.28 3.14
C SER A 277 -23.97 -16.60 3.26
N SER A 278 -23.12 -15.85 2.55
CA SER A 278 -21.67 -15.90 2.73
C SER A 278 -21.18 -14.52 3.09
N PHE A 279 -20.32 -14.41 4.11
CA PHE A 279 -19.71 -13.15 4.47
C PHE A 279 -18.23 -13.29 4.81
N VAL A 280 -17.52 -12.18 4.65
CA VAL A 280 -16.15 -12.01 5.15
C VAL A 280 -16.20 -10.83 6.10
N LEU A 281 -15.87 -11.04 7.37
CA LEU A 281 -16.04 -10.00 8.39
C LEU A 281 -15.28 -8.73 8.01
N THR A 282 -14.04 -8.81 7.55
CA THR A 282 -13.27 -7.61 7.14
C THR A 282 -13.96 -6.82 6.03
N LEU A 283 -14.61 -7.48 5.08
CA LEU A 283 -15.39 -6.80 4.04
C LEU A 283 -16.61 -6.08 4.63
N VAL A 284 -17.29 -6.71 5.60
CA VAL A 284 -18.40 -6.07 6.33
C VAL A 284 -17.91 -4.81 7.02
N LEU A 285 -16.81 -4.91 7.78
CA LEU A 285 -16.25 -3.78 8.53
C LEU A 285 -15.72 -2.65 7.65
N ASP A 286 -15.14 -2.98 6.48
CA ASP A 286 -14.62 -2.00 5.53
C ASP A 286 -15.75 -1.20 4.86
N ASN A 287 -16.92 -1.83 4.63
CA ASN A 287 -18.06 -1.17 3.99
C ASN A 287 -19.03 -0.53 5.01
N ASP A 288 -19.02 -1.01 6.24
CA ASP A 288 -19.80 -0.47 7.34
C ASP A 288 -18.94 -0.42 8.61
N PRO A 289 -18.25 0.69 8.86
CA PRO A 289 -17.48 0.86 10.10
C PRO A 289 -18.38 1.02 11.34
N VAL A 290 -19.65 1.40 11.17
CA VAL A 290 -20.58 1.62 12.29
C VAL A 290 -20.93 0.27 12.93
N ILE A 291 -21.31 -0.72 12.12
CA ILE A 291 -21.57 -2.07 12.62
C ILE A 291 -20.34 -2.68 13.29
N GLY A 292 -19.12 -2.34 12.85
CA GLY A 292 -17.90 -2.77 13.51
C GLY A 292 -17.76 -2.25 14.94
N GLY A 293 -18.12 -0.98 15.17
CA GLY A 293 -18.17 -0.40 16.50
C GLY A 293 -19.25 -1.04 17.38
N GLU A 294 -20.44 -1.27 16.81
CA GLU A 294 -21.56 -1.93 17.50
C GLU A 294 -21.20 -3.36 17.91
N LEU A 295 -20.62 -4.15 16.99
CA LEU A 295 -20.17 -5.52 17.27
C LEU A 295 -19.13 -5.55 18.39
N MET A 296 -18.16 -4.62 18.41
CA MET A 296 -17.17 -4.52 19.49
C MET A 296 -17.82 -4.15 20.83
N GLN A 297 -18.82 -3.28 20.85
CA GLN A 297 -19.58 -2.94 22.06
C GLN A 297 -20.38 -4.14 22.57
N THR A 298 -21.04 -4.88 21.68
CA THR A 298 -21.79 -6.09 22.03
C THR A 298 -20.87 -7.15 22.65
N ILE A 299 -19.65 -7.32 22.12
CA ILE A 299 -18.65 -8.23 22.72
C ILE A 299 -18.32 -7.82 24.15
N ASP A 300 -17.99 -6.53 24.38
CA ASP A 300 -17.69 -6.03 25.72
C ASP A 300 -18.88 -6.21 26.68
N GLN A 301 -20.11 -5.97 26.21
CA GLN A 301 -21.32 -6.20 26.98
C GLN A 301 -21.51 -7.69 27.34
N TYR A 302 -21.41 -8.60 26.38
CA TYR A 302 -21.58 -10.03 26.61
C TYR A 302 -20.49 -10.59 27.49
N TYR A 303 -19.25 -10.12 27.33
CA TYR A 303 -18.13 -10.52 28.19
C TYR A 303 -18.37 -10.05 29.63
N ARG A 304 -18.77 -8.80 29.83
CA ARG A 304 -19.04 -8.24 31.17
C ARG A 304 -20.23 -8.89 31.88
N THR A 305 -21.23 -9.33 31.12
CA THR A 305 -22.40 -10.04 31.67
C THR A 305 -22.18 -11.54 31.83
N GLY A 306 -20.98 -12.05 31.49
CA GLY A 306 -20.63 -13.46 31.62
C GLY A 306 -21.31 -14.39 30.61
N GLN A 307 -21.90 -13.83 29.54
CA GLN A 307 -22.52 -14.61 28.47
C GLN A 307 -21.48 -15.24 27.54
N ILE A 308 -20.34 -14.60 27.38
CA ILE A 308 -19.19 -15.12 26.62
C ILE A 308 -17.91 -14.99 27.45
N GLY A 309 -16.88 -15.77 27.11
CA GLY A 309 -15.57 -15.69 27.75
C GLY A 309 -14.42 -15.99 26.78
N PRO A 310 -13.18 -16.06 27.27
CA PRO A 310 -12.03 -16.40 26.44
C PRO A 310 -12.17 -17.77 25.76
N ILE A 311 -11.66 -17.89 24.54
CA ILE A 311 -11.68 -19.15 23.79
C ILE A 311 -10.56 -20.06 24.27
N ARG A 312 -10.88 -21.28 24.71
CA ARG A 312 -9.88 -22.28 25.14
C ARG A 312 -9.98 -23.57 24.31
N PRO A 313 -8.86 -24.25 24.04
CA PRO A 313 -7.49 -23.87 24.38
C PRO A 313 -6.94 -22.74 23.48
N PHE A 314 -5.89 -22.07 23.96
CA PHE A 314 -5.07 -21.21 23.13
C PHE A 314 -3.59 -21.51 23.42
N THR A 315 -2.73 -21.28 22.44
CA THR A 315 -1.29 -21.49 22.57
C THR A 315 -0.58 -20.14 22.44
N PRO A 316 -0.13 -19.53 23.54
CA PRO A 316 0.72 -18.35 23.48
C PRO A 316 2.10 -18.75 22.96
N THR A 317 2.65 -17.96 22.05
CA THR A 317 3.99 -18.14 21.51
C THR A 317 4.68 -16.79 21.42
N ASP A 318 5.95 -16.74 21.78
CA ASP A 318 6.71 -15.49 21.69
C ASP A 318 6.94 -15.08 20.23
N VAL A 319 6.95 -13.79 19.96
CA VAL A 319 7.19 -13.23 18.61
C VAL A 319 8.50 -13.70 17.98
N SER A 320 9.52 -14.01 18.79
CA SER A 320 10.79 -14.58 18.30
C SER A 320 10.64 -15.96 17.62
N GLN A 321 9.53 -16.66 17.87
CA GLN A 321 9.22 -17.98 17.30
C GLN A 321 8.12 -17.93 16.23
N LEU A 322 7.78 -16.73 15.74
CA LEU A 322 6.69 -16.53 14.79
C LEU A 322 6.86 -17.35 13.50
N ASP A 323 8.08 -17.53 13.01
CA ASP A 323 8.38 -18.37 11.84
C ASP A 323 7.97 -19.84 12.05
N GLN A 324 8.23 -20.40 13.24
CA GLN A 324 7.85 -21.76 13.62
C GLN A 324 6.32 -21.92 13.69
N VAL A 325 5.64 -20.93 14.26
CA VAL A 325 4.16 -20.90 14.35
C VAL A 325 3.54 -20.89 12.95
N LEU A 326 4.04 -20.02 12.07
CA LEU A 326 3.55 -19.91 10.70
C LEU A 326 3.78 -21.20 9.90
N LEU A 327 4.94 -21.86 10.06
CA LEU A 327 5.21 -23.17 9.43
C LEU A 327 4.27 -24.29 9.91
N GLY A 328 3.79 -24.22 11.15
CA GLY A 328 2.83 -25.18 11.71
C GLY A 328 1.39 -24.95 11.24
N PHE A 329 1.06 -23.72 10.82
CA PHE A 329 -0.31 -23.29 10.52
C PHE A 329 -1.03 -24.15 9.46
N PRO A 330 -0.41 -24.50 8.30
CA PRO A 330 -1.10 -25.25 7.24
C PRO A 330 -1.47 -26.68 7.61
N LYS A 331 -0.89 -27.25 8.68
CA LYS A 331 -1.12 -28.66 9.07
C LYS A 331 -2.53 -28.90 9.64
N GLY A 332 -3.22 -27.85 10.09
CA GLY A 332 -4.60 -27.94 10.60
C GLY A 332 -4.81 -28.85 11.83
N THR A 333 -3.72 -29.21 12.51
CA THR A 333 -3.72 -30.11 13.68
C THR A 333 -4.07 -29.40 14.97
N HIS A 334 -3.96 -28.07 15.03
CA HIS A 334 -4.26 -27.31 16.24
C HIS A 334 -5.75 -27.35 16.61
N ILE A 335 -6.02 -27.24 17.91
CA ILE A 335 -7.34 -27.01 18.50
C ILE A 335 -7.29 -25.62 19.13
N GLY A 336 -8.34 -24.83 18.91
CA GLY A 336 -8.40 -23.45 19.40
C GLY A 336 -7.32 -22.56 18.78
N LYS A 337 -6.94 -21.51 19.49
CA LYS A 337 -6.30 -20.33 18.87
C LYS A 337 -4.79 -20.27 19.11
N LEU A 338 -4.04 -19.89 18.07
CA LEU A 338 -2.63 -19.55 18.21
C LEU A 338 -2.52 -18.05 18.50
N VAL A 339 -1.71 -17.68 19.49
CA VAL A 339 -1.55 -16.29 19.94
C VAL A 339 -0.07 -15.96 19.96
N VAL A 340 0.30 -14.87 19.30
CA VAL A 340 1.67 -14.37 19.36
C VAL A 340 1.75 -13.34 20.49
N THR A 341 2.82 -13.37 21.26
CA THR A 341 2.99 -12.57 22.47
C THR A 341 4.28 -11.76 22.41
N PHE A 342 4.21 -10.56 23.00
CA PHE A 342 5.27 -9.54 23.01
C PHE A 342 5.65 -9.19 24.45
N GLN A 343 5.34 -10.10 25.38
CA GLN A 343 5.54 -9.90 26.81
C GLN A 343 7.01 -10.06 27.22
N ASN A 344 7.80 -10.77 26.41
CA ASN A 344 9.23 -10.89 26.63
C ASN A 344 9.92 -9.58 26.22
N PRO A 345 10.67 -8.92 27.11
CA PRO A 345 11.43 -7.73 26.74
C PRO A 345 12.58 -8.09 25.79
N GLY A 346 12.74 -7.32 24.71
CA GLY A 346 13.80 -7.49 23.74
C GLY A 346 13.88 -8.86 23.04
N PRO A 347 12.76 -9.40 22.50
CA PRO A 347 12.81 -10.66 21.78
C PRO A 347 13.69 -10.48 20.54
N LEU A 348 14.67 -11.36 20.36
CA LEU A 348 15.55 -11.31 19.20
C LEU A 348 14.79 -11.80 17.97
N VAL A 349 14.69 -10.94 16.96
CA VAL A 349 14.04 -11.23 15.68
C VAL A 349 15.02 -10.97 14.54
N LYS A 350 14.83 -11.66 13.41
CA LYS A 350 15.54 -11.31 12.16
C LYS A 350 15.05 -9.95 11.72
N MET A 351 15.89 -8.93 11.80
CA MET A 351 15.54 -7.56 11.49
C MET A 351 16.51 -6.98 10.48
N MET A 352 15.97 -6.18 9.56
CA MET A 352 16.77 -5.32 8.71
C MET A 352 17.36 -4.21 9.59
N PRO A 353 18.69 -4.06 9.65
CA PRO A 353 19.31 -3.00 10.43
C PRO A 353 18.76 -1.63 10.00
N ALA A 354 18.48 -0.75 10.97
CA ALA A 354 18.12 0.62 10.67
C ALA A 354 19.24 1.29 9.88
N ALA A 355 18.87 2.06 8.85
CA ALA A 355 19.83 2.94 8.21
C ALA A 355 20.40 3.90 9.29
N PRO A 356 21.73 4.09 9.38
CA PRO A 356 22.31 5.01 10.35
C PRO A 356 21.72 6.41 10.17
N ALA A 357 21.11 6.97 11.22
CA ALA A 357 20.62 8.34 11.22
C ALA A 357 21.81 9.29 11.36
N ALA A 358 22.28 9.87 10.24
CA ALA A 358 23.26 10.94 10.31
C ALA A 358 22.58 12.27 10.70
N ARG A 359 23.35 13.19 11.26
CA ARG A 359 22.92 14.53 11.68
C ARG A 359 23.84 15.57 11.06
N PHE A 360 23.33 16.76 10.81
CA PHE A 360 24.14 17.91 10.43
C PHE A 360 24.72 18.57 11.69
N GLU A 361 25.91 19.12 11.57
CA GLU A 361 26.55 19.85 12.65
C GLU A 361 25.91 21.24 12.75
N PRO A 362 25.29 21.60 13.89
CA PRO A 362 24.53 22.85 14.01
C PRO A 362 25.38 24.09 13.71
N GLU A 363 26.65 24.10 14.14
CA GLU A 363 27.55 25.24 13.96
C GLU A 363 28.18 25.35 12.56
N ALA A 364 28.00 24.33 11.72
CA ALA A 364 28.56 24.28 10.37
C ALA A 364 27.70 25.01 9.34
N CYS A 365 28.33 25.40 8.23
CA CYS A 365 27.67 26.00 7.08
C CYS A 365 27.54 25.01 5.93
N TYR A 366 26.35 25.00 5.31
CA TYR A 366 26.03 24.19 4.14
C TYR A 366 25.70 25.07 2.94
N ILE A 367 26.38 24.83 1.82
CA ILE A 367 26.20 25.60 0.59
C ILE A 367 25.23 24.89 -0.34
N ILE A 368 24.11 25.53 -0.69
CA ILE A 368 23.14 24.99 -1.65
C ILE A 368 23.05 25.89 -2.88
N THR A 369 23.48 25.41 -4.04
CA THR A 369 23.32 26.15 -5.30
C THR A 369 21.94 25.86 -5.88
N GLY A 370 21.20 26.88 -6.33
CA GLY A 370 19.82 26.66 -6.78
C GLY A 370 18.85 26.34 -5.63
N GLY A 371 19.24 26.64 -4.39
CA GLY A 371 18.48 26.35 -3.17
C GLY A 371 17.11 27.02 -3.06
N LEU A 372 16.85 28.08 -3.84
CA LEU A 372 15.54 28.76 -3.85
C LEU A 372 14.54 28.16 -4.85
N SER A 373 14.95 27.17 -5.64
CA SER A 373 14.06 26.38 -6.50
C SER A 373 13.17 25.43 -5.67
N GLY A 374 12.10 24.87 -6.27
CA GLY A 374 11.23 23.91 -5.58
C GLY A 374 12.02 22.78 -4.91
N LEU A 375 12.94 22.18 -5.67
CA LEU A 375 13.85 21.15 -5.17
C LEU A 375 14.77 21.67 -4.04
N GLY A 376 15.43 22.81 -4.28
CA GLY A 376 16.34 23.39 -3.29
C GLY A 376 15.68 23.67 -1.95
N ARG A 377 14.43 24.15 -1.97
CA ARG A 377 13.61 24.42 -0.78
C ARG A 377 13.33 23.16 0.02
N SER A 378 13.02 22.06 -0.68
CA SER A 378 12.85 20.74 -0.07
C SER A 378 14.11 20.24 0.63
N ILE A 379 15.27 20.41 -0.01
CA ILE A 379 16.58 20.04 0.56
C ILE A 379 16.81 20.82 1.86
N ILE A 380 16.63 22.13 1.82
CA ILE A 380 16.88 22.99 2.99
C ILE A 380 15.98 22.59 4.16
N ARG A 381 14.68 22.34 3.92
CA ARG A 381 13.75 21.92 4.96
C ARG A 381 14.19 20.62 5.63
N GLY A 382 14.47 19.60 4.85
CA GLY A 382 14.85 18.33 5.45
C GLY A 382 16.29 18.28 5.99
N MET A 383 17.17 19.18 5.55
CA MET A 383 18.44 19.43 6.24
C MET A 383 18.21 20.07 7.61
N SER A 384 17.30 21.05 7.70
CA SER A 384 16.87 21.67 8.95
C SER A 384 16.27 20.66 9.93
N ASP A 385 15.41 19.75 9.46
CA ASP A 385 14.84 18.66 10.28
C ASP A 385 15.91 17.71 10.85
N ARG A 386 17.13 17.76 10.30
CA ARG A 386 18.32 16.99 10.71
C ARG A 386 19.39 17.88 11.35
N GLU A 387 18.98 18.99 11.94
CA GLU A 387 19.80 19.92 12.74
C GLU A 387 20.73 20.84 11.94
N ALA A 388 20.55 20.97 10.63
CA ALA A 388 21.30 21.98 9.88
C ALA A 388 20.75 23.38 10.19
N GLN A 389 21.55 24.21 10.87
CA GLN A 389 21.12 25.57 11.26
C GLN A 389 21.63 26.67 10.34
N HIS A 390 22.68 26.45 9.54
CA HIS A 390 23.23 27.50 8.66
C HIS A 390 23.36 27.05 7.21
N CYS A 391 22.52 27.65 6.36
CA CYS A 391 22.48 27.39 4.92
C CYS A 391 22.82 28.66 4.14
N VAL A 392 23.79 28.59 3.24
CA VAL A 392 24.08 29.65 2.26
C VAL A 392 23.61 29.21 0.89
N VAL A 393 22.67 29.95 0.33
CA VAL A 393 22.02 29.64 -0.94
C VAL A 393 22.60 30.49 -2.05
N LEU A 394 23.31 29.86 -2.98
CA LEU A 394 23.86 30.54 -4.15
C LEU A 394 22.83 30.58 -5.28
N PHE A 395 22.44 31.78 -5.68
CA PHE A 395 21.42 31.98 -6.72
C PHE A 395 21.76 33.17 -7.62
N ARG A 396 21.59 33.04 -8.94
CA ARG A 396 22.02 34.07 -9.92
C ARG A 396 21.42 35.46 -9.67
N ARG A 397 20.17 35.54 -9.21
CA ARG A 397 19.44 36.81 -9.04
C ARG A 397 19.49 37.38 -7.62
N GLY A 398 20.06 36.66 -6.65
CA GLY A 398 20.16 37.09 -5.24
C GLY A 398 18.83 37.17 -4.46
N THR A 399 17.68 37.29 -5.14
CA THR A 399 16.34 37.27 -4.54
C THR A 399 15.53 36.07 -5.02
N GLY A 400 14.86 35.38 -4.09
CA GLY A 400 14.00 34.23 -4.37
C GLY A 400 12.59 34.60 -4.83
N SER A 401 11.77 33.59 -5.11
CA SER A 401 10.33 33.76 -5.31
C SER A 401 9.62 34.04 -3.97
N PRO A 402 8.36 34.52 -3.96
CA PRO A 402 7.59 34.71 -2.72
C PRO A 402 7.56 33.45 -1.83
N GLU A 403 7.47 32.26 -2.43
CA GLU A 403 7.49 30.98 -1.72
C GLU A 403 8.85 30.68 -1.07
N ALA A 404 9.94 31.16 -1.67
CA ALA A 404 11.27 31.06 -1.09
C ALA A 404 11.40 31.99 0.13
N GLN A 405 10.76 33.15 0.11
CA GLN A 405 10.73 34.06 1.25
C GLN A 405 9.91 33.48 2.41
N THR A 406 8.75 32.89 2.13
CA THR A 406 7.94 32.17 3.13
C THR A 406 8.71 31.02 3.79
N LEU A 407 9.50 30.26 3.02
CA LEU A 407 10.35 29.21 3.59
C LEU A 407 11.38 29.80 4.55
N VAL A 408 12.08 30.87 4.15
CA VAL A 408 13.09 31.51 5.01
C VAL A 408 12.45 32.01 6.30
N GLU A 409 11.29 32.67 6.23
CA GLU A 409 10.54 33.15 7.40
C GLU A 409 10.13 32.00 8.32
N THR A 410 9.68 30.87 7.77
CA THR A 410 9.31 29.67 8.53
C THR A 410 10.53 29.01 9.20
N LEU A 411 11.67 28.98 8.53
CA LEU A 411 12.89 28.38 9.08
C LEU A 411 13.53 29.24 10.18
N VAL A 412 13.37 30.56 10.11
CA VAL A 412 13.82 31.48 11.16
C VAL A 412 13.11 31.20 12.49
N THR A 413 11.84 30.79 12.48
CA THR A 413 11.12 30.40 13.72
C THR A 413 11.64 29.10 14.34
N HIS A 414 12.51 28.37 13.63
CA HIS A 414 13.13 27.11 14.06
C HIS A 414 14.65 27.27 14.25
N ASP A 415 15.13 28.50 14.48
CA ASP A 415 16.54 28.85 14.67
C ASP A 415 17.45 28.51 13.47
N VAL A 416 16.87 28.34 12.26
CA VAL A 416 17.63 28.07 11.04
C VAL A 416 17.82 29.35 10.23
N THR A 417 19.09 29.67 9.96
CA THR A 417 19.52 30.82 9.16
C THR A 417 19.75 30.40 7.71
N VAL A 418 19.01 31.02 6.80
CA VAL A 418 19.20 30.85 5.35
C VAL A 418 19.63 32.17 4.73
N GLN A 419 20.90 32.26 4.31
CA GLN A 419 21.43 33.44 3.64
C GLN A 419 21.41 33.25 2.12
N SER A 420 20.75 34.14 1.38
CA SER A 420 20.84 34.14 -0.08
C SER A 420 21.99 35.02 -0.57
N VAL A 421 22.80 34.50 -1.48
CA VAL A 421 23.91 35.22 -2.11
C VAL A 421 23.75 35.21 -3.62
N ALA A 422 23.82 36.40 -4.22
CA ALA A 422 23.84 36.57 -5.66
C ALA A 422 25.13 35.98 -6.25
N CYS A 423 25.04 34.81 -6.87
CA CYS A 423 26.21 34.12 -7.41
C CYS A 423 25.83 33.26 -8.63
N ASP A 424 26.46 33.53 -9.76
CA ASP A 424 26.53 32.61 -10.89
C ASP A 424 27.75 31.69 -10.73
N VAL A 425 27.48 30.44 -10.35
CA VAL A 425 28.52 29.44 -10.11
C VAL A 425 29.34 29.10 -11.35
N SER A 426 28.85 29.41 -12.57
CA SER A 426 29.66 29.27 -13.79
C SER A 426 30.79 30.30 -13.89
N LYS A 427 30.73 31.40 -13.11
CA LYS A 427 31.76 32.42 -13.04
C LYS A 427 32.69 32.16 -11.86
N ARG A 428 33.93 31.76 -12.16
CA ARG A 428 34.95 31.37 -11.17
C ARG A 428 35.11 32.38 -10.03
N GLU A 429 35.29 33.66 -10.37
CA GLU A 429 35.48 34.73 -9.39
C GLU A 429 34.29 34.91 -8.43
N GLN A 430 33.07 34.67 -8.90
CA GLN A 430 31.87 34.77 -8.05
C GLN A 430 31.79 33.57 -7.10
N ALA A 431 32.04 32.36 -7.60
CA ALA A 431 32.05 31.16 -6.78
C ALA A 431 33.14 31.20 -5.69
N MET A 432 34.37 31.60 -6.05
CA MET A 432 35.48 31.75 -5.09
C MET A 432 35.15 32.74 -3.99
N ARG A 433 34.55 33.89 -4.35
CA ARG A 433 34.15 34.92 -3.39
C ARG A 433 33.06 34.42 -2.44
N ALA A 434 31.99 33.86 -2.98
CA ALA A 434 30.84 33.41 -2.18
C ALA A 434 31.23 32.30 -1.19
N ILE A 435 32.06 31.34 -1.62
CA ILE A 435 32.58 30.29 -0.74
C ILE A 435 33.55 30.87 0.29
N GLY A 436 34.43 31.79 -0.12
CA GLY A 436 35.35 32.47 0.78
C GLY A 436 34.64 33.21 1.90
N GLU A 437 33.63 34.01 1.58
CA GLU A 437 32.78 34.73 2.55
C GLU A 437 32.05 33.77 3.50
N ALA A 438 31.45 32.70 2.97
CA ALA A 438 30.77 31.70 3.81
C ALA A 438 31.75 31.00 4.78
N SER A 439 32.94 30.64 4.30
CA SER A 439 33.98 29.97 5.09
C SER A 439 34.59 30.83 6.19
N GLN A 440 34.53 32.16 6.06
CA GLN A 440 34.99 33.10 7.10
C GLN A 440 34.00 33.21 8.26
N GLN A 441 32.71 33.02 7.98
CA GLN A 441 31.68 33.07 9.00
C GLN A 441 31.62 31.77 9.80
N ARG A 442 31.63 30.63 9.10
CA ARG A 442 31.45 29.30 9.69
C ARG A 442 32.20 28.23 8.87
N PRO A 443 32.61 27.10 9.50
CA PRO A 443 33.19 25.99 8.76
C PRO A 443 32.22 25.46 7.70
N VAL A 444 32.62 25.50 6.43
CA VAL A 444 31.82 24.91 5.34
C VAL A 444 32.02 23.40 5.35
N LYS A 445 30.95 22.66 5.68
CA LYS A 445 30.99 21.20 5.83
C LYS A 445 30.28 20.44 4.71
N GLY A 446 29.49 21.11 3.89
CA GLY A 446 28.78 20.42 2.82
C GLY A 446 28.35 21.32 1.68
N ILE A 447 28.34 20.75 0.48
CA ILE A 447 27.86 21.42 -0.73
C ILE A 447 26.81 20.55 -1.40
N VAL A 448 25.69 21.17 -1.77
CA VAL A 448 24.64 20.59 -2.60
C VAL A 448 24.48 21.41 -3.87
N HIS A 449 24.93 20.85 -4.98
CA HIS A 449 24.90 21.48 -6.28
C HIS A 449 23.61 21.14 -7.06
N ALA A 450 22.54 21.87 -6.77
CA ALA A 450 21.24 21.74 -7.44
C ALA A 450 21.00 22.79 -8.55
N ALA A 451 21.98 23.62 -8.90
CA ALA A 451 21.80 24.61 -9.96
C ALA A 451 21.66 23.94 -11.33
N VAL A 452 20.72 24.43 -12.13
CA VAL A 452 20.42 23.96 -13.48
C VAL A 452 19.85 25.10 -14.32
N SER A 453 20.05 25.03 -15.63
CA SER A 453 19.39 25.89 -16.61
C SER A 453 18.76 25.00 -17.69
N TYR A 454 17.44 24.98 -17.75
CA TYR A 454 16.70 24.18 -18.74
C TYR A 454 16.73 24.87 -20.10
N GLN A 455 16.93 24.06 -21.15
CA GLN A 455 16.96 24.48 -22.55
C GLN A 455 16.12 23.48 -23.36
N ASP A 456 14.80 23.62 -23.30
CA ASP A 456 13.86 22.65 -23.88
C ASP A 456 13.67 22.91 -25.38
N LEU A 457 14.67 22.52 -26.15
CA LEU A 457 14.70 22.65 -27.61
C LEU A 457 15.12 21.34 -28.25
N SER A 458 14.60 21.05 -29.43
CA SER A 458 15.09 19.97 -30.29
C SER A 458 16.50 20.31 -30.80
N LEU A 459 17.32 19.29 -31.09
CA LEU A 459 18.74 19.47 -31.44
C LEU A 459 18.93 20.38 -32.67
N ASP A 460 18.05 20.27 -33.66
CA ASP A 460 18.01 21.09 -34.88
C ASP A 460 17.71 22.58 -34.62
N LYS A 461 17.14 22.90 -33.45
CA LYS A 461 16.78 24.27 -33.04
C LYS A 461 17.71 24.83 -31.96
N ARG A 462 18.78 24.10 -31.59
CA ARG A 462 19.76 24.55 -30.59
C ARG A 462 20.97 25.20 -31.25
N SER A 463 21.31 26.41 -30.81
CA SER A 463 22.60 27.03 -31.14
C SER A 463 23.70 26.54 -30.17
N ILE A 464 24.96 26.71 -30.57
CA ILE A 464 26.11 26.33 -29.75
C ILE A 464 26.17 27.16 -28.45
N GLU A 465 25.74 28.42 -28.50
CA GLU A 465 25.69 29.31 -27.34
C GLU A 465 24.68 28.79 -26.31
N ARG A 466 23.46 28.42 -26.76
CA ARG A 466 22.43 27.86 -25.87
C ARG A 466 22.81 26.49 -25.31
N TRP A 467 23.53 25.70 -26.09
CA TRP A 467 24.12 24.45 -25.62
C TRP A 467 25.13 24.69 -24.49
N GLN A 468 26.07 25.61 -24.68
CA GLN A 468 27.04 26.00 -23.67
C GLN A 468 26.38 26.59 -22.41
N GLU A 469 25.34 27.39 -22.58
CA GLU A 469 24.53 27.93 -21.46
C GLU A 469 23.87 26.81 -20.62
N GLY A 470 23.34 25.77 -21.26
CA GLY A 470 22.74 24.63 -20.58
C GLY A 470 23.76 23.85 -19.73
N LEU A 471 24.99 23.72 -20.24
CA LEU A 471 26.09 23.03 -19.55
C LEU A 471 26.77 23.88 -18.47
N ALA A 472 26.76 25.21 -18.61
CA ALA A 472 27.56 26.12 -17.79
C ALA A 472 27.28 25.96 -16.28
N ALA A 473 26.02 25.86 -15.89
CA ALA A 473 25.64 25.75 -14.48
C ALA A 473 26.14 24.45 -13.85
N LYS A 474 26.10 23.32 -14.58
CA LYS A 474 26.49 22.00 -14.07
C LYS A 474 27.99 21.76 -14.19
N VAL A 475 28.55 21.94 -15.38
CA VAL A 475 29.94 21.59 -15.69
C VAL A 475 30.89 22.64 -15.11
N LEU A 476 30.77 23.89 -15.55
CA LEU A 476 31.63 24.97 -15.07
C LEU A 476 31.34 25.29 -13.60
N GLY A 477 30.06 25.24 -13.20
CA GLY A 477 29.65 25.37 -11.80
C GLY A 477 30.35 24.37 -10.89
N THR A 478 30.33 23.08 -11.23
CA THR A 478 31.02 22.04 -10.45
C THR A 478 32.51 22.29 -10.36
N ILE A 479 33.17 22.59 -11.49
CA ILE A 479 34.62 22.86 -11.53
C ILE A 479 34.97 24.03 -10.60
N ASN A 480 34.19 25.12 -10.65
CA ASN A 480 34.44 26.30 -9.85
C ASN A 480 34.17 26.07 -8.36
N LEU A 481 33.08 25.39 -8.01
CA LEU A 481 32.75 25.04 -6.63
C LEU A 481 33.81 24.12 -6.04
N HIS A 482 34.21 23.08 -6.78
CA HIS A 482 35.29 22.18 -6.37
C HIS A 482 36.60 22.95 -6.11
N ALA A 483 36.99 23.83 -7.03
CA ALA A 483 38.19 24.65 -6.85
C ALA A 483 38.09 25.53 -5.60
N ALA A 484 36.94 26.18 -5.39
CA ALA A 484 36.67 27.06 -4.27
C ALA A 484 36.63 26.35 -2.91
N THR A 485 36.26 25.07 -2.89
CA THR A 485 36.10 24.30 -1.65
C THR A 485 37.22 23.29 -1.43
N SER A 486 38.17 23.20 -2.36
CA SER A 486 39.25 22.21 -2.34
C SER A 486 40.11 22.29 -1.08
N SER A 487 40.34 23.46 -0.51
CA SER A 487 41.11 23.64 0.73
C SER A 487 40.30 23.51 2.03
N LEU A 488 38.98 23.30 1.94
CA LEU A 488 38.07 23.30 3.08
C LEU A 488 37.80 21.88 3.60
N PRO A 489 37.50 21.71 4.90
CA PRO A 489 37.21 20.41 5.52
C PRO A 489 35.76 19.97 5.25
N VAL A 490 35.41 19.83 3.98
CA VAL A 490 34.05 19.44 3.54
C VAL A 490 33.82 17.94 3.77
N ASP A 491 32.71 17.60 4.43
CA ASP A 491 32.29 16.23 4.72
C ASP A 491 31.52 15.61 3.55
N PHE A 492 30.82 16.41 2.73
CA PHE A 492 30.16 15.95 1.51
C PHE A 492 30.10 17.00 0.38
N PHE A 493 30.19 16.53 -0.86
CA PHE A 493 29.94 17.31 -2.07
C PHE A 493 28.95 16.54 -2.95
N VAL A 494 27.71 17.02 -3.01
CA VAL A 494 26.61 16.34 -3.69
C VAL A 494 26.25 17.10 -4.96
N MET A 495 26.21 16.38 -6.08
CA MET A 495 25.78 16.90 -7.37
C MET A 495 24.44 16.30 -7.73
N ILE A 496 23.44 17.13 -8.00
CA ILE A 496 22.15 16.66 -8.49
C ILE A 496 22.24 16.55 -10.03
N THR A 497 21.86 15.42 -10.65
CA THR A 497 21.82 15.26 -12.12
C THR A 497 20.67 14.36 -12.56
N SER A 498 20.09 14.48 -13.76
CA SER A 498 18.95 13.63 -14.15
C SER A 498 19.33 12.18 -14.53
N ASP A 499 18.32 11.32 -14.71
CA ASP A 499 18.47 9.97 -15.29
C ASP A 499 18.56 10.02 -16.84
N GLU A 500 18.26 11.16 -17.46
CA GLU A 500 18.31 11.32 -18.93
C GLU A 500 19.68 11.00 -19.54
N PRO A 501 20.83 11.35 -18.92
CA PRO A 501 22.14 10.91 -19.41
C PRO A 501 22.34 9.39 -19.40
N VAL A 502 21.53 8.65 -18.64
CA VAL A 502 21.58 7.17 -18.55
C VAL A 502 20.66 6.51 -19.58
N PHE A 503 19.53 7.15 -19.93
CA PHE A 503 18.49 6.57 -20.81
C PHE A 503 18.46 7.17 -22.24
N ALA A 504 19.04 8.35 -22.46
CA ALA A 504 19.04 9.01 -23.78
C ALA A 504 20.28 8.64 -24.59
N SER A 505 20.19 7.54 -25.33
CA SER A 505 21.16 7.11 -26.35
C SER A 505 21.32 8.08 -27.53
N ALA A 506 20.52 9.14 -27.61
CA ALA A 506 20.75 10.26 -28.53
C ALA A 506 21.92 11.17 -28.08
N THR A 507 22.33 11.10 -26.82
CA THR A 507 23.50 11.83 -26.29
C THR A 507 24.80 11.04 -26.43
N ASP A 508 24.75 9.72 -26.62
CA ASP A 508 25.92 8.88 -26.95
C ASP A 508 26.53 9.23 -28.33
N GLN A 509 25.75 9.83 -29.23
CA GLN A 509 26.25 10.31 -30.52
C GLN A 509 27.12 11.58 -30.41
N LEU A 510 27.28 12.15 -29.21
CA LEU A 510 28.12 13.32 -28.94
C LEU A 510 29.52 12.96 -28.40
N GLU A 511 29.78 11.69 -28.05
CA GLU A 511 31.14 11.21 -27.71
C GLU A 511 32.19 11.45 -28.83
N PRO A 512 31.88 11.25 -30.13
CA PRO A 512 32.88 11.41 -31.20
C PRO A 512 33.38 12.85 -31.38
N ALA A 513 32.70 13.86 -30.82
CA ALA A 513 33.09 15.27 -30.96
C ALA A 513 34.21 15.69 -29.99
N PHE A 514 34.50 14.91 -28.94
CA PHE A 514 35.51 15.25 -27.93
C PHE A 514 36.81 14.46 -28.02
N PHE A 515 36.86 13.37 -28.81
CA PHE A 515 38.06 12.56 -29.00
C PHE A 515 38.37 12.36 -30.47
N ASN A 516 39.16 13.27 -31.03
CA ASN A 516 39.78 13.01 -32.31
C ASN A 516 40.95 12.02 -32.12
N ASN A 517 40.90 10.94 -32.90
CA ASN A 517 41.93 9.97 -33.26
C ASN A 517 42.24 8.73 -32.38
N GLU A 518 41.96 7.57 -33.00
CA GLU A 518 42.81 6.36 -33.09
C GLU A 518 42.65 5.17 -32.13
N LEU A 519 41.55 4.98 -31.40
CA LEU A 519 41.36 3.73 -30.62
C LEU A 519 39.97 3.10 -30.76
N THR A 520 39.57 2.79 -31.99
CA THR A 520 38.58 1.74 -32.26
C THR A 520 39.30 0.45 -32.62
N LYS A 521 39.58 -0.38 -31.61
CA LYS A 521 39.70 -1.84 -31.75
C LYS A 521 39.68 -2.49 -30.36
N THR A 522 38.64 -3.28 -30.12
CA THR A 522 38.41 -4.26 -29.02
C THR A 522 37.57 -3.82 -27.81
N GLY A 523 36.28 -4.22 -27.83
CA GLY A 523 35.60 -4.91 -26.72
C GLY A 523 35.46 -4.21 -25.36
N SER A 524 35.01 -2.95 -25.35
CA SER A 524 34.35 -2.17 -24.28
C SER A 524 34.45 -2.61 -22.80
N GLN A 525 35.58 -2.32 -22.15
CA GLN A 525 35.60 -1.74 -20.79
C GLN A 525 35.75 -0.22 -20.96
N TRP A 526 34.95 0.60 -20.27
CA TRP A 526 35.07 2.04 -20.37
C TRP A 526 36.35 2.54 -19.69
N ILE A 527 37.04 3.47 -20.35
CA ILE A 527 38.43 3.89 -20.12
C ILE A 527 38.66 4.44 -18.70
N GLY A 528 37.61 4.98 -18.05
CA GLY A 528 37.70 5.51 -16.68
C GLY A 528 37.92 4.46 -15.60
N GLN A 529 37.49 3.21 -15.81
CA GLN A 529 37.55 2.16 -14.77
C GLN A 529 38.99 1.70 -14.47
N GLN A 530 39.88 1.71 -15.48
CA GLN A 530 41.28 1.33 -15.30
C GLN A 530 42.16 2.47 -14.78
N GLN A 531 41.72 3.72 -14.93
CA GLN A 531 42.47 4.91 -14.54
C GLN A 531 42.01 5.48 -13.18
N ASP A 532 40.75 5.25 -12.81
CA ASP A 532 40.17 5.57 -11.51
C ASP A 532 39.05 4.55 -11.17
N PRO A 533 39.33 3.53 -10.33
CA PRO A 533 38.33 2.56 -9.89
C PRO A 533 37.14 3.19 -9.13
N LEU A 534 37.27 4.43 -8.63
CA LEU A 534 36.23 5.20 -7.93
C LEU A 534 35.43 6.13 -8.86
N SER A 535 35.72 6.18 -10.16
CA SER A 535 34.89 6.89 -11.14
C SER A 535 33.45 6.34 -11.19
N ALA A 536 33.25 5.10 -10.76
CA ALA A 536 31.93 4.49 -10.55
C ALA A 536 31.19 4.98 -9.28
N ALA A 537 31.83 5.76 -8.41
CA ALA A 537 31.35 6.09 -7.06
C ALA A 537 30.88 7.55 -6.85
N ASN A 538 30.87 8.40 -7.89
CA ASN A 538 30.49 9.83 -7.74
C ASN A 538 29.42 10.35 -8.73
N PHE A 539 28.70 9.48 -9.43
CA PHE A 539 27.50 9.88 -10.16
C PHE A 539 26.27 9.71 -9.27
N VAL A 540 25.87 10.77 -8.57
CA VAL A 540 24.56 10.82 -7.90
C VAL A 540 23.53 11.33 -8.92
N THR A 541 22.94 10.40 -9.68
CA THR A 541 21.80 10.67 -10.56
C THR A 541 20.52 10.78 -9.75
N CYS A 542 19.96 11.98 -9.68
CA CYS A 542 18.59 12.26 -9.28
C CYS A 542 17.94 13.17 -10.34
N MET A 543 17.00 12.62 -11.11
CA MET A 543 15.95 13.43 -11.73
C MET A 543 15.38 14.45 -10.72
N ASP A 544 14.80 15.54 -11.23
CA ASP A 544 13.94 16.40 -10.41
C ASP A 544 13.01 15.51 -9.55
N PRO A 545 13.08 15.56 -8.21
CA PRO A 545 12.29 14.71 -7.34
C PRO A 545 10.78 14.84 -7.54
N ALA A 546 10.29 15.99 -8.04
CA ALA A 546 8.90 16.11 -8.48
C ALA A 546 8.62 15.20 -9.70
N ALA A 547 9.56 15.10 -10.64
CA ALA A 547 9.52 14.19 -11.78
C ALA A 547 9.81 12.73 -11.40
N MET A 548 10.61 12.44 -10.36
CA MET A 548 10.78 11.08 -9.81
C MET A 548 9.54 10.61 -9.07
N ALA A 549 8.88 11.46 -8.30
CA ALA A 549 7.63 11.15 -7.63
C ALA A 549 6.47 11.05 -8.63
N ALA A 550 6.47 11.87 -9.69
CA ALA A 550 5.60 11.69 -10.83
C ALA A 550 5.88 10.36 -11.53
N ARG A 551 7.13 10.03 -11.87
CA ARG A 551 7.49 8.73 -12.47
C ARG A 551 7.30 7.52 -11.54
N LYS A 552 7.38 7.68 -10.23
CA LYS A 552 7.09 6.64 -9.23
C LYS A 552 5.58 6.45 -9.09
N ARG A 553 4.79 7.52 -9.17
CA ARG A 553 3.32 7.46 -9.27
C ARG A 553 2.91 6.85 -10.60
N GLU A 554 3.37 7.38 -11.72
CA GLU A 554 3.16 6.85 -13.07
C GLU A 554 3.67 5.40 -13.17
N GLY A 555 4.79 5.05 -12.53
CA GLY A 555 5.34 3.69 -12.51
C GLY A 555 4.58 2.74 -11.58
N ALA A 556 4.02 3.21 -10.46
CA ALA A 556 3.14 2.43 -9.59
C ALA A 556 1.73 2.29 -10.19
N GLU A 557 1.25 3.32 -10.87
CA GLU A 557 0.00 3.36 -11.64
C GLU A 557 0.12 2.55 -12.95
N ALA A 558 1.33 2.42 -13.51
CA ALA A 558 1.66 1.57 -14.66
C ALA A 558 2.31 0.22 -14.27
N GLY A 559 2.28 -0.21 -13.01
CA GLY A 559 2.71 -1.56 -12.60
C GLY A 559 4.19 -1.92 -12.79
N ILE A 560 5.10 -0.94 -12.96
CA ILE A 560 6.53 -1.15 -13.18
C ILE A 560 7.25 -1.41 -11.84
N SER A 561 7.63 -2.67 -11.59
CA SER A 561 8.27 -3.15 -10.34
C SER A 561 9.80 -2.99 -10.28
N TRP A 562 10.47 -2.63 -11.39
CA TRP A 562 11.95 -2.71 -11.48
C TRP A 562 12.74 -1.49 -10.97
N VAL A 563 12.13 -0.52 -10.30
CA VAL A 563 12.94 0.49 -9.58
C VAL A 563 13.41 -0.15 -8.28
N ALA A 564 14.44 -1.01 -8.38
CA ALA A 564 15.28 -1.33 -7.24
C ALA A 564 15.62 0.00 -6.56
N SER A 565 15.42 0.08 -5.24
CA SER A 565 15.84 1.26 -4.47
C SER A 565 17.28 1.55 -4.88
N PRO A 566 17.56 2.74 -5.45
CA PRO A 566 18.86 2.99 -6.04
C PRO A 566 19.96 2.70 -5.01
N ARG A 567 21.09 2.16 -5.46
CA ARG A 567 22.21 1.73 -4.58
C ARG A 567 22.67 2.80 -3.57
N TRP A 568 22.40 4.08 -3.84
CA TRP A 568 22.70 5.21 -2.98
C TRP A 568 21.70 5.43 -1.83
N TYR A 569 20.53 4.79 -1.82
CA TYR A 569 19.54 4.86 -0.73
C TYR A 569 20.12 4.33 0.60
N SER A 570 21.11 3.44 0.52
CA SER A 570 21.89 2.92 1.63
C SER A 570 23.23 3.64 1.88
N ASP A 571 23.62 4.64 1.05
CA ASP A 571 24.82 5.45 1.32
C ASP A 571 24.48 6.53 2.36
N ARG A 572 25.15 6.48 3.52
CA ARG A 572 24.96 7.39 4.66
C ARG A 572 24.98 8.89 4.32
N ARG A 573 25.75 9.31 3.31
CA ARG A 573 25.87 10.72 2.91
C ARG A 573 24.68 11.17 2.06
N VAL A 574 24.06 10.22 1.35
CA VAL A 574 22.95 10.47 0.44
C VAL A 574 21.60 10.26 1.14
N SER A 575 21.52 9.29 2.07
CA SER A 575 20.35 9.03 2.92
C SER A 575 19.83 10.29 3.65
N LEU A 576 20.73 11.17 4.10
CA LEU A 576 20.41 12.46 4.71
C LEU A 576 19.56 13.36 3.82
N ILE A 577 19.97 13.49 2.56
CA ILE A 577 19.31 14.34 1.58
C ILE A 577 18.04 13.65 1.08
N MET A 578 18.03 12.31 1.02
CA MET A 578 16.86 11.52 0.61
C MET A 578 15.74 11.50 1.62
N HIS A 579 16.05 11.41 2.91
CA HIS A 579 15.03 11.60 3.93
C HIS A 579 14.63 13.08 4.05
N ALA A 580 15.54 14.02 3.78
CA ALA A 580 15.18 15.42 3.65
C ALA A 580 14.18 15.66 2.50
N PHE A 581 14.32 14.92 1.40
CA PHE A 581 13.35 14.90 0.32
C PHE A 581 12.01 14.26 0.73
N ASP A 582 12.03 13.14 1.46
CA ASP A 582 10.83 12.47 1.95
C ASP A 582 10.05 13.32 2.97
N ASP A 583 10.74 14.07 3.83
CA ASP A 583 10.15 15.04 4.77
C ASP A 583 9.54 16.24 4.04
N ALA A 584 10.26 16.76 3.05
CA ALA A 584 9.74 17.85 2.23
C ALA A 584 8.54 17.44 1.37
N GLN A 585 8.49 16.18 0.93
CA GLN A 585 7.33 15.57 0.25
C GLN A 585 6.12 15.55 1.17
N ARG A 586 6.28 15.10 2.43
CA ARG A 586 5.21 15.10 3.44
C ARG A 586 4.66 16.50 3.71
N HIS A 587 5.53 17.51 3.74
CA HIS A 587 5.11 18.90 3.92
C HIS A 587 4.52 19.56 2.66
N ALA A 588 4.89 19.10 1.47
CA ALA A 588 4.24 19.51 0.23
C ALA A 588 2.81 18.94 0.15
N ASP A 589 2.63 17.68 0.54
CA ASP A 589 1.32 17.02 0.61
C ASP A 589 0.40 17.69 1.65
N ASP A 590 0.92 18.15 2.81
CA ASP A 590 0.13 18.91 3.80
C ASP A 590 -0.32 20.29 3.29
N ALA A 591 0.52 21.00 2.53
CA ALA A 591 0.16 22.27 1.90
C ALA A 591 -0.85 22.07 0.74
N ASP A 592 -0.67 20.98 -0.01
CA ASP A 592 -1.59 20.57 -1.07
C ASP A 592 -2.91 20.04 -0.50
N MET A 593 -2.99 19.46 0.70
CA MET A 593 -4.28 19.07 1.30
C MET A 593 -5.16 20.27 1.70
N VAL A 594 -4.56 21.41 2.03
CA VAL A 594 -5.30 22.65 2.35
C VAL A 594 -5.77 23.37 1.07
N GLN A 595 -5.05 23.21 -0.04
CA GLN A 595 -5.42 23.80 -1.34
C GLN A 595 -6.30 22.87 -2.21
N ASN A 596 -6.10 21.55 -2.16
CA ASN A 596 -6.78 20.55 -2.99
C ASN A 596 -8.18 20.16 -2.52
N ALA A 597 -8.63 20.64 -1.35
CA ALA A 597 -10.04 20.54 -0.97
C ALA A 597 -10.97 21.35 -1.90
N ALA A 598 -10.41 22.27 -2.70
CA ALA A 598 -11.19 23.13 -3.59
C ALA A 598 -11.11 22.76 -5.09
N ASP A 599 -10.17 21.91 -5.54
CA ASP A 599 -9.86 21.79 -6.98
C ASP A 599 -9.73 20.36 -7.57
N GLN A 600 -10.02 19.30 -6.81
CA GLN A 600 -10.01 17.90 -7.35
C GLN A 600 -11.25 17.55 -8.21
N GLY A 601 -11.73 18.49 -9.02
CA GLY A 601 -12.88 18.33 -9.91
C GLY A 601 -12.55 17.97 -11.37
N GLY A 602 -11.28 17.78 -11.75
CA GLY A 602 -11.00 17.43 -13.15
C GLY A 602 -9.54 17.12 -13.48
N LYS A 603 -9.27 15.83 -13.75
CA LYS A 603 -8.39 15.30 -14.84
C LYS A 603 -8.17 13.79 -14.63
N SER A 604 -9.08 12.98 -15.17
CA SER A 604 -8.83 11.57 -15.49
C SER A 604 -9.05 11.40 -17.01
N VAL A 605 -8.15 10.70 -17.71
CA VAL A 605 -8.27 10.44 -19.15
C VAL A 605 -9.55 9.66 -19.45
N ALA A 606 -9.92 8.71 -18.60
CA ALA A 606 -11.21 8.01 -18.64
C ALA A 606 -12.41 8.96 -18.42
N ALA A 607 -12.29 9.96 -17.54
CA ALA A 607 -13.33 10.97 -17.33
C ALA A 607 -13.46 11.97 -18.50
N ARG A 608 -12.38 12.22 -19.25
CA ARG A 608 -12.44 12.98 -20.52
C ARG A 608 -13.11 12.15 -21.61
N LEU A 609 -12.67 10.90 -21.81
CA LEU A 609 -13.26 9.99 -22.79
C LEU A 609 -14.75 9.73 -22.50
N ARG A 610 -15.14 9.61 -21.22
CA ARG A 610 -16.53 9.49 -20.80
C ARG A 610 -17.39 10.68 -21.22
N ARG A 611 -16.90 11.91 -21.05
CA ARG A 611 -17.60 13.12 -21.49
C ARG A 611 -17.74 13.16 -23.01
N GLU A 612 -16.66 12.89 -23.74
CA GLU A 612 -16.67 12.87 -25.21
C GLU A 612 -17.59 11.78 -25.77
N PHE A 613 -17.62 10.60 -25.13
CA PHE A 613 -18.50 9.49 -25.50
C PHE A 613 -19.98 9.79 -25.19
N ASP A 614 -20.28 10.35 -24.01
CA ASP A 614 -21.65 10.74 -23.64
C ASP A 614 -22.18 11.88 -24.55
N GLU A 615 -21.33 12.82 -24.97
CA GLU A 615 -21.67 13.87 -25.96
C GLU A 615 -21.93 13.27 -27.35
N ALA A 616 -21.10 12.33 -27.79
CA ALA A 616 -21.27 11.64 -29.08
C ALA A 616 -22.53 10.76 -29.13
N ILE A 617 -22.95 10.16 -28.01
CA ILE A 617 -24.21 9.42 -27.89
C ILE A 617 -25.42 10.37 -27.87
N LYS A 618 -25.32 11.53 -27.22
CA LYS A 618 -26.38 12.56 -27.18
C LYS A 618 -26.62 13.24 -28.52
N ALA A 619 -25.59 13.38 -29.36
CA ALA A 619 -25.70 13.92 -30.71
C ALA A 619 -26.60 13.07 -31.63
N GLY A 620 -26.92 11.83 -31.24
CA GLY A 620 -27.88 10.98 -31.93
C GLY A 620 -27.33 10.40 -33.25
N PRO A 621 -28.20 9.83 -34.11
CA PRO A 621 -27.80 9.03 -35.28
C PRO A 621 -27.11 9.80 -36.42
N SER A 622 -26.70 11.06 -36.21
CA SER A 622 -26.04 11.89 -37.23
C SER A 622 -24.57 11.53 -37.48
N GLU A 623 -23.86 10.87 -36.53
CA GLU A 623 -22.44 10.50 -36.71
C GLU A 623 -22.03 9.13 -36.10
N PRO A 624 -22.73 8.00 -36.39
CA PRO A 624 -22.44 6.69 -35.79
C PRO A 624 -21.00 6.19 -36.04
N ALA A 625 -20.41 6.57 -37.18
CA ALA A 625 -19.02 6.22 -37.52
C ALA A 625 -18.00 6.89 -36.59
N LYS A 626 -18.29 8.09 -36.07
CA LYS A 626 -17.40 8.84 -35.19
C LYS A 626 -17.47 8.33 -33.76
N THR A 627 -18.67 8.01 -33.27
CA THR A 627 -18.86 7.37 -31.95
C THR A 627 -18.23 5.99 -31.91
N LEU A 628 -18.34 5.21 -33.00
CA LEU A 628 -17.66 3.92 -33.13
C LEU A 628 -16.14 4.07 -33.19
N ALA A 629 -15.62 5.07 -33.90
CA ALA A 629 -14.19 5.37 -33.95
C ALA A 629 -13.64 5.80 -32.58
N LEU A 630 -14.41 6.57 -31.81
CA LEU A 630 -14.05 7.01 -30.46
C LEU A 630 -14.01 5.83 -29.48
N ALA A 631 -15.04 4.96 -29.48
CA ALA A 631 -15.07 3.76 -28.65
C ALA A 631 -13.92 2.81 -29.01
N ARG A 632 -13.71 2.55 -30.31
CA ARG A 632 -12.61 1.69 -30.78
C ARG A 632 -11.24 2.27 -30.43
N GLY A 633 -11.03 3.56 -30.65
CA GLY A 633 -9.79 4.24 -30.30
C GLY A 633 -9.49 4.13 -28.82
N GLY A 634 -10.49 4.41 -27.97
CA GLY A 634 -10.37 4.25 -26.52
C GLY A 634 -10.00 2.82 -26.10
N ILE A 635 -10.61 1.80 -26.70
CA ILE A 635 -10.29 0.39 -26.40
C ILE A 635 -8.85 0.05 -26.80
N ILE A 636 -8.40 0.52 -27.97
CA ILE A 636 -7.03 0.29 -28.45
C ILE A 636 -6.02 0.97 -27.52
N THR A 637 -6.24 2.24 -27.16
CA THR A 637 -5.37 2.97 -26.22
C THR A 637 -5.32 2.26 -24.86
N ALA A 638 -6.47 1.88 -24.30
CA ALA A 638 -6.53 1.18 -23.02
C ALA A 638 -5.81 -0.18 -23.05
N MET A 639 -5.99 -0.95 -24.13
CA MET A 639 -5.28 -2.23 -24.30
C MET A 639 -3.77 -2.04 -24.52
N ALA A 640 -3.36 -1.01 -25.25
CA ALA A 640 -1.96 -0.67 -25.49
C ALA A 640 -1.25 -0.32 -24.17
N GLU A 641 -1.91 0.47 -23.33
CA GLU A 641 -1.46 0.82 -21.98
C GLU A 641 -1.36 -0.41 -21.07
N MET A 642 -2.42 -1.24 -21.01
CA MET A 642 -2.47 -2.41 -20.12
C MET A 642 -1.55 -3.57 -20.55
N LEU A 643 -1.28 -3.72 -21.85
CA LEU A 643 -0.40 -4.76 -22.40
C LEU A 643 1.04 -4.27 -22.63
N PHE A 644 1.32 -2.99 -22.40
CA PHE A 644 2.62 -2.36 -22.61
C PHE A 644 3.15 -2.49 -24.05
N ILE A 645 2.28 -2.30 -25.04
CA ILE A 645 2.63 -2.33 -26.47
C ILE A 645 2.19 -1.04 -27.17
N GLU A 646 2.81 -0.69 -28.29
CA GLU A 646 2.33 0.46 -29.08
C GLU A 646 0.93 0.18 -29.66
N GLU A 647 0.10 1.23 -29.76
CA GLU A 647 -1.24 1.14 -30.39
C GLU A 647 -1.18 0.56 -31.82
N SER A 648 -0.07 0.80 -32.52
CA SER A 648 0.22 0.26 -33.86
C SER A 648 0.29 -1.28 -33.89
N GLY A 649 0.59 -1.91 -32.74
CA GLY A 649 0.65 -3.35 -32.55
C GLY A 649 -0.71 -4.03 -32.33
N ILE A 650 -1.78 -3.26 -32.07
CA ILE A 650 -3.10 -3.81 -31.79
C ILE A 650 -3.94 -3.85 -33.06
N ASN A 651 -4.19 -5.06 -33.55
CA ASN A 651 -5.09 -5.28 -34.68
C ASN A 651 -6.57 -5.34 -34.19
N PRO A 652 -7.41 -4.36 -34.55
CA PRO A 652 -8.79 -4.27 -34.08
C PRO A 652 -9.73 -5.33 -34.70
N ARG A 653 -9.25 -6.12 -35.68
CA ARG A 653 -9.98 -7.26 -36.24
C ARG A 653 -9.78 -8.54 -35.45
N LYS A 654 -8.84 -8.57 -34.50
CA LYS A 654 -8.62 -9.70 -33.59
C LYS A 654 -9.39 -9.50 -32.27
N THR A 655 -9.54 -10.56 -31.51
CA THR A 655 -10.14 -10.50 -30.16
C THR A 655 -9.17 -9.88 -29.16
N VAL A 656 -9.65 -9.49 -27.99
CA VAL A 656 -8.76 -8.99 -26.92
C VAL A 656 -7.84 -10.10 -26.39
N ALA A 657 -8.33 -11.34 -26.36
CA ALA A 657 -7.55 -12.52 -25.92
C ALA A 657 -6.39 -12.84 -26.88
N ASP A 658 -6.56 -12.61 -28.19
CA ASP A 658 -5.49 -12.83 -29.20
C ASP A 658 -4.27 -11.91 -29.01
N HIS A 659 -4.42 -10.84 -28.23
CA HIS A 659 -3.34 -9.89 -27.92
C HIS A 659 -2.68 -10.15 -26.56
N GLY A 660 -2.99 -11.27 -25.90
CA GLY A 660 -2.35 -11.66 -24.64
C GLY A 660 -3.03 -11.10 -23.38
N VAL A 661 -4.28 -10.63 -23.49
CA VAL A 661 -5.09 -10.23 -22.35
C VAL A 661 -5.43 -11.46 -21.50
N ASP A 662 -4.85 -11.55 -20.30
CA ASP A 662 -5.13 -12.60 -19.32
C ASP A 662 -6.31 -12.23 -18.39
N SER A 663 -6.59 -13.07 -17.39
CA SER A 663 -7.73 -12.85 -16.48
C SER A 663 -7.58 -11.63 -15.56
N LEU A 664 -6.36 -11.17 -15.30
CA LEU A 664 -6.09 -9.98 -14.48
C LEU A 664 -6.29 -8.71 -15.32
N ILE A 665 -5.70 -8.68 -16.51
CA ILE A 665 -5.84 -7.57 -17.46
C ILE A 665 -7.30 -7.45 -17.94
N ALA A 666 -7.99 -8.58 -18.12
CA ALA A 666 -9.42 -8.57 -18.44
C ALA A 666 -10.29 -7.97 -17.33
N ALA A 667 -9.94 -8.18 -16.06
CA ALA A 667 -10.66 -7.57 -14.94
C ALA A 667 -10.45 -6.05 -14.89
N GLU A 668 -9.24 -5.58 -15.21
CA GLU A 668 -8.90 -4.17 -15.29
C GLU A 668 -9.58 -3.48 -16.48
N LEU A 669 -9.52 -4.11 -17.66
CA LEU A 669 -10.17 -3.63 -18.88
C LEU A 669 -11.70 -3.55 -18.72
N ARG A 670 -12.30 -4.50 -18.00
CA ARG A 670 -13.73 -4.47 -17.64
C ARG A 670 -14.09 -3.27 -16.75
N ASN A 671 -13.27 -2.95 -15.75
CA ASN A 671 -13.49 -1.78 -14.89
C ASN A 671 -13.34 -0.49 -15.69
N TRP A 672 -12.38 -0.46 -16.62
CA TRP A 672 -12.20 0.65 -17.55
C TRP A 672 -13.41 0.86 -18.46
N PHE A 673 -14.03 -0.19 -19.02
CA PHE A 673 -15.26 -0.10 -19.82
C PHE A 673 -16.40 0.61 -19.06
N HIS A 674 -16.57 0.28 -17.78
CA HIS A 674 -17.58 0.93 -16.95
C HIS A 674 -17.25 2.40 -16.67
N ALA A 675 -16.00 2.70 -16.33
CA ALA A 675 -15.57 4.07 -16.02
C ALA A 675 -15.59 4.99 -17.25
N ALA A 676 -15.00 4.54 -18.36
CA ALA A 676 -14.74 5.36 -19.54
C ALA A 676 -15.89 5.36 -20.56
N LEU A 677 -16.61 4.25 -20.73
CA LEU A 677 -17.68 4.11 -21.74
C LEU A 677 -19.07 3.88 -21.12
N GLY A 678 -19.17 3.81 -19.79
CA GLY A 678 -20.45 3.62 -19.09
C GLY A 678 -21.10 2.27 -19.34
N PHE A 679 -20.35 1.30 -19.86
CA PHE A 679 -20.87 0.02 -20.31
C PHE A 679 -20.39 -1.13 -19.43
N ASN A 680 -21.33 -1.90 -18.89
CA ASN A 680 -21.03 -3.09 -18.09
C ASN A 680 -20.88 -4.30 -19.00
N ILE A 681 -19.63 -4.74 -19.22
CA ILE A 681 -19.33 -5.97 -19.96
C ILE A 681 -19.07 -7.14 -19.00
N THR A 682 -19.57 -8.33 -19.35
CA THR A 682 -19.30 -9.55 -18.59
C THR A 682 -17.91 -10.10 -18.94
N MET A 683 -17.27 -10.86 -18.03
CA MET A 683 -15.98 -11.50 -18.35
C MET A 683 -16.10 -12.51 -19.50
N LEU A 684 -17.26 -13.16 -19.63
CA LEU A 684 -17.55 -14.09 -20.71
C LEU A 684 -17.60 -13.37 -22.08
N ASP A 685 -18.26 -12.22 -22.14
CA ASP A 685 -18.31 -11.39 -23.36
C ASP A 685 -16.97 -10.76 -23.70
N LEU A 686 -16.18 -10.38 -22.68
CA LEU A 686 -14.89 -9.73 -22.87
C LEU A 686 -13.83 -10.71 -23.40
N LEU A 687 -13.81 -11.95 -22.89
CA LEU A 687 -12.85 -12.98 -23.29
C LEU A 687 -13.39 -13.92 -24.38
N ASP A 688 -14.48 -13.55 -25.05
CA ASP A 688 -15.02 -14.32 -26.16
C ASP A 688 -14.04 -14.34 -27.34
N VAL A 689 -13.58 -15.55 -27.67
CA VAL A 689 -12.64 -15.84 -28.77
C VAL A 689 -13.20 -15.55 -30.17
N HIS A 690 -14.48 -15.18 -30.26
CA HIS A 690 -15.13 -14.81 -31.52
C HIS A 690 -15.46 -13.32 -31.63
N THR A 691 -15.33 -12.55 -30.54
CA THR A 691 -15.70 -11.12 -30.54
C THR A 691 -14.46 -10.23 -30.73
N SER A 692 -14.31 -9.70 -31.94
CA SER A 692 -13.24 -8.74 -32.25
C SER A 692 -13.41 -7.40 -31.52
N ILE A 693 -12.32 -6.64 -31.36
CA ILE A 693 -12.36 -5.28 -30.79
C ILE A 693 -13.34 -4.37 -31.55
N ASN A 694 -13.42 -4.49 -32.88
CA ASN A 694 -14.41 -3.76 -33.68
C ASN A 694 -15.86 -4.14 -33.33
N ALA A 695 -16.12 -5.43 -33.15
CA ALA A 695 -17.45 -5.93 -32.78
C ALA A 695 -17.82 -5.53 -31.35
N LEU A 696 -16.84 -5.48 -30.45
CA LEU A 696 -16.99 -5.02 -29.08
C LEU A 696 -17.37 -3.54 -29.02
N ALA A 697 -16.65 -2.69 -29.77
CA ALA A 697 -16.95 -1.27 -29.88
C ALA A 697 -18.36 -1.02 -30.44
N ALA A 698 -18.78 -1.79 -31.45
CA ALA A 698 -20.13 -1.71 -32.01
C ALA A 698 -21.20 -2.10 -30.98
N LYS A 699 -21.02 -3.22 -30.27
CA LYS A 699 -21.94 -3.68 -29.21
C LYS A 699 -22.12 -2.63 -28.09
N ILE A 700 -21.04 -1.92 -27.74
CA ILE A 700 -21.07 -0.86 -26.73
C ILE A 700 -21.86 0.36 -27.22
N VAL A 701 -21.60 0.80 -28.45
CA VAL A 701 -22.32 1.93 -29.06
C VAL A 701 -23.81 1.60 -29.21
N ASP A 702 -24.16 0.41 -29.67
CA ASP A 702 -25.55 -0.03 -29.81
C ASP A 702 -26.29 -0.08 -28.46
N GLY A 703 -25.64 -0.62 -27.41
CA GLY A 703 -26.21 -0.67 -26.07
C GLY A 703 -26.35 0.70 -25.39
N ALA A 704 -25.39 1.61 -25.62
CA ALA A 704 -25.46 2.98 -25.12
C ALA A 704 -26.56 3.79 -25.83
N THR A 705 -26.77 3.55 -27.13
CA THR A 705 -27.82 4.23 -27.90
C THR A 705 -29.22 3.70 -27.54
N ALA A 706 -29.35 2.40 -27.22
CA ALA A 706 -30.61 1.79 -26.79
C ALA A 706 -31.04 2.15 -25.35
N SER A 707 -30.09 2.51 -24.47
CA SER A 707 -30.38 2.99 -23.12
C SER A 707 -30.78 4.48 -23.10
N SER A 708 -30.17 5.29 -23.98
CA SER A 708 -30.56 6.68 -24.24
C SER A 708 -32.02 6.82 -24.71
N SER A 709 -32.47 5.95 -25.63
CA SER A 709 -33.85 6.01 -26.17
C SER A 709 -34.94 5.59 -25.17
N ARG A 710 -34.61 4.75 -24.17
CA ARG A 710 -35.54 4.39 -23.07
C ARG A 710 -35.71 5.50 -22.02
N GLY A 711 -34.70 6.36 -21.84
CA GLY A 711 -34.78 7.50 -20.91
C GLY A 711 -35.70 8.62 -21.38
N ALA A 712 -35.99 8.71 -22.67
CA ALA A 712 -36.84 9.76 -23.25
C ALA A 712 -38.36 9.45 -23.21
N GLN A 713 -38.79 8.24 -22.81
CA GLN A 713 -40.21 7.84 -22.77
C GLN A 713 -40.79 7.66 -21.35
N GLY A 714 -40.02 7.95 -20.29
CA GLY A 714 -40.44 7.72 -18.90
C GLY A 714 -40.47 8.99 -18.06
N SER A 715 -41.46 9.86 -18.27
CA SER A 715 -41.81 10.94 -17.34
C SER A 715 -43.30 10.81 -17.00
N PRO A 716 -43.70 10.65 -15.73
CA PRO A 716 -45.12 10.64 -15.36
C PRO A 716 -45.62 12.08 -15.31
N GLU A 717 -46.40 12.49 -16.31
CA GLU A 717 -47.15 13.74 -16.25
C GLU A 717 -48.27 13.63 -15.21
N SER A 718 -48.12 14.40 -14.14
CA SER A 718 -49.21 14.79 -13.26
C SER A 718 -50.16 15.74 -13.98
N THR A 719 -51.36 15.29 -14.35
CA THR A 719 -52.49 16.20 -14.58
C THR A 719 -53.75 15.68 -13.89
N SER A 720 -54.20 16.48 -12.94
CA SER A 720 -55.53 16.45 -12.33
C SER A 720 -56.52 17.07 -13.31
N SER A 721 -57.54 16.33 -13.73
CA SER A 721 -58.83 16.91 -14.10
C SER A 721 -59.99 15.91 -13.98
N MET A 722 -60.89 16.25 -13.05
CA MET A 722 -62.34 16.05 -13.02
C MET A 722 -62.96 14.99 -13.95
N VAL A 723 -63.55 13.96 -13.34
CA VAL A 723 -64.72 13.25 -13.90
C VAL A 723 -65.93 13.58 -13.03
N THR A 724 -66.80 14.43 -13.58
CA THR A 724 -68.23 14.52 -13.22
C THR A 724 -69.02 13.54 -14.08
N ASN A 725 -69.85 12.73 -13.41
CA ASN A 725 -71.10 12.08 -13.84
C ASN A 725 -71.25 11.54 -15.27
N ALA A 726 -71.38 10.20 -15.39
CA ALA A 726 -72.64 9.51 -15.71
C ALA A 726 -72.51 8.02 -15.40
#